data_AF-A0A7J4TR09-F1
#
_entry.id   AF-A0A7J4TR09-F1
#
_cell.length_a   1.000
_cell.length_b   1.000
_cell.length_c   1.000
_cell.angle_alpha   90.00
_cell.angle_beta   90.00
_cell.angle_gamma   90.00
#
_symmetry.space_group_name_H-M   'P 1'
#
loop_
_entity.id
_entity.type
_entity.pdbx_description
1 polymer ?
#
loop_
_entity_poly.entity_id
_entity_poly.type
_entity_poly.pdbx_seq_one_letter_code
_entity_poly.pdbx_strand_id
1 'polypeptide(L)'
;MDDRNLTIHNLEAISPIDGRDALMLKTLSKYFSESAYFKYRVYVEIEYLIALAQEPGLAFVPSLTPEQLEKIRTLYEHFTLEDAKIIQNIDRFGYKGSSPVHHDVKALEYFLQNRLKDLGLETHIPFLHFALTSEDVNNLALTLMIKDALVNTYLPQLHDLLNLLAKFAEKNKSLVMKGRTHGQDASPTTLGKEFAVFLNRLTDEYTCLYTLKEQLKGKLNGAVGNLNAHRAARHDFDWLLFTKNFVEQLGIKHNPITTQIEPHDSLVVLFACCTRINTIFIGFDQDIWRYISDQYFKQEVVEHEVGSSTMPNKINPWFFESAEGAFYESNAKYIGFMQKLQISRLQRDLSDHRALRGIGVALAYSFLGLKYTYKGLERIEPDQSKIKNDLNENWGVVLEGIQTILRREGVSNAYELTKKFGRGKTLNRSDLEQFIISLNLTPQLQEELLKLTIEQYIGYAQELAETAVKHWKQAKEALVKHQPPPANIQPLTPDKQSVASSPPATYNFPPTPRHPLPTTSQPPQSLAILGGQWGDEGKGKIVDWFASQFNLVVRATGGNNAGHTIVVGEGLHAQKHVFHLIPSGILYPPIKNIIGNGVVVDPFVLLEEIRFLKERGYPINNLFLSGKAHVIMLYHRALDALGETLPELKHLGTTKRGIGPCYTDKMARTGIRVNDLLNKNILEEKLRQQVPEKIYLLRHVYHLSEQKILALFLSVFTYARSEQQPLLLAFKQKVESCFIPVGPFIDMERLITVFVEIYTQLGLLVQPFIADAGLLIAQANKNNERILFEGAQGALLDIDHGTYPFVTSSSSSMGGILTGTGISSVDKTYNVFKAYVTRVGEGPFPTELPPDLAEQLRKKGNEFGATTGRPRRCGWFDAVLARFVAQRNGPDAIITKLDVLGGMEKLAMCTSYRYTGPTVFCDGKYLNSGDVLHDFPSEALVLQHCEPAELISLEGWSEDISQYKHYNQLPGPAKAYLKAIEEHTGLKITAVSVGPERNQMMSLP
;
A
#
# COMPACT_ATOMS: atom_id res chain seq x y z
N MET A 1 -30.43 -54.67 -7.77
CA MET A 1 -29.18 -55.27 -7.25
C MET A 1 -29.16 -54.95 -5.78
N ASP A 2 -28.83 -55.92 -4.91
CA ASP A 2 -28.88 -55.72 -3.46
C ASP A 2 -27.65 -54.88 -3.03
N ASP A 3 -27.70 -53.58 -3.33
CA ASP A 3 -26.63 -52.56 -3.14
C ASP A 3 -26.27 -52.28 -1.68
N ARG A 4 -26.87 -53.02 -0.72
CA ARG A 4 -26.69 -52.81 0.72
C ARG A 4 -25.28 -53.12 1.24
N ASN A 5 -24.41 -53.76 0.44
CA ASN A 5 -23.05 -54.16 0.80
C ASN A 5 -22.02 -53.93 -0.32
N LEU A 6 -22.08 -52.80 -1.03
CA LEU A 6 -21.01 -52.41 -1.97
C LEU A 6 -19.69 -52.15 -1.22
N THR A 7 -18.74 -53.07 -1.36
CA THR A 7 -17.36 -52.92 -0.86
C THR A 7 -16.48 -52.55 -2.05
N ILE A 8 -16.04 -51.29 -2.13
CA ILE A 8 -15.13 -50.83 -3.18
C ILE A 8 -13.69 -51.18 -2.76
N HIS A 9 -12.97 -51.94 -3.58
CA HIS A 9 -11.55 -52.20 -3.34
C HIS A 9 -10.73 -50.94 -3.67
N ASN A 10 -9.66 -50.64 -2.92
CA ASN A 10 -8.87 -49.42 -3.14
C ASN A 10 -8.32 -49.28 -4.58
N LEU A 11 -8.06 -50.40 -5.27
CA LEU A 11 -7.63 -50.39 -6.68
C LEU A 11 -8.72 -49.96 -7.67
N GLU A 12 -9.98 -49.99 -7.26
CA GLU A 12 -11.16 -49.59 -8.03
C GLU A 12 -11.61 -48.16 -7.67
N ALA A 13 -10.92 -47.49 -6.74
CA ALA A 13 -11.24 -46.14 -6.34
C ALA A 13 -11.01 -45.14 -7.50
N ILE A 14 -12.01 -44.31 -7.78
CA ILE A 14 -11.94 -43.26 -8.80
C ILE A 14 -10.93 -42.17 -8.38
N SER A 15 -10.95 -41.80 -7.10
CA SER A 15 -10.04 -40.82 -6.52
C SER A 15 -8.73 -41.49 -6.13
N PRO A 16 -7.55 -40.97 -6.56
CA PRO A 16 -6.27 -41.54 -6.16
C PRO A 16 -5.99 -41.40 -4.66
N ILE A 17 -6.62 -40.42 -3.98
CA ILE A 17 -6.55 -40.24 -2.52
C ILE A 17 -7.05 -41.49 -1.78
N ASP A 18 -8.08 -42.15 -2.30
CA ASP A 18 -8.68 -43.34 -1.69
C ASP A 18 -8.12 -44.65 -2.28
N GLY A 19 -7.33 -44.54 -3.36
CA GLY A 19 -6.64 -45.65 -4.02
C GLY A 19 -5.13 -45.63 -3.79
N ARG A 20 -4.40 -45.11 -4.78
CA ARG A 20 -2.93 -45.09 -4.82
C ARG A 20 -2.30 -44.47 -3.57
N ASP A 21 -2.86 -43.36 -3.07
CA ASP A 21 -2.25 -42.55 -2.01
C ASP A 21 -2.84 -42.84 -0.62
N ALA A 22 -3.82 -43.74 -0.52
CA ALA A 22 -4.59 -44.00 0.69
C ALA A 22 -3.72 -44.35 1.90
N LEU A 23 -2.62 -45.09 1.70
CA LEU A 23 -1.72 -45.48 2.78
C LEU A 23 -1.03 -44.25 3.42
N MET A 24 -0.64 -43.26 2.62
CA MET A 24 0.00 -42.05 3.12
C MET A 24 -1.00 -41.10 3.79
N LEU A 25 -2.27 -41.23 3.45
CA LEU A 25 -3.38 -40.39 3.92
C LEU A 25 -4.20 -41.03 5.05
N LYS A 26 -3.84 -42.25 5.49
CA LYS A 26 -4.54 -43.02 6.53
C LYS A 26 -4.82 -42.24 7.83
N THR A 27 -3.98 -41.26 8.17
CA THR A 27 -4.19 -40.42 9.36
C THR A 27 -5.30 -39.38 9.16
N LEU A 28 -5.52 -38.89 7.93
CA LEU A 28 -6.58 -37.93 7.62
C LEU A 28 -7.96 -38.58 7.47
N SER A 29 -8.05 -39.85 7.06
CA SER A 29 -9.34 -40.53 6.82
C SER A 29 -10.21 -40.66 8.09
N LYS A 30 -9.59 -40.54 9.27
CA LYS A 30 -10.26 -40.46 10.58
C LYS A 30 -11.12 -39.20 10.74
N TYR A 31 -10.82 -38.14 10.00
CA TYR A 31 -11.49 -36.85 10.07
C TYR A 31 -12.34 -36.58 8.83
N PHE A 32 -11.91 -37.04 7.65
CA PHE A 32 -12.63 -36.81 6.40
C PHE A 32 -13.08 -38.13 5.78
N SER A 33 -14.25 -38.57 6.19
CA SER A 33 -15.03 -39.65 5.58
C SER A 33 -16.49 -39.50 5.99
N GLU A 34 -17.41 -40.20 5.31
CA GLU A 34 -18.82 -40.17 5.69
C GLU A 34 -19.02 -40.74 7.12
N SER A 35 -18.26 -41.76 7.48
CA SER A 35 -18.23 -42.33 8.84
C SER A 35 -17.72 -41.33 9.89
N ALA A 36 -16.62 -40.62 9.60
CA ALA A 36 -16.14 -39.55 10.48
C ALA A 36 -17.20 -38.45 10.65
N TYR A 37 -17.85 -38.05 9.56
CA TYR A 37 -18.86 -37.02 9.62
C TYR A 37 -20.06 -37.42 10.49
N PHE A 38 -20.51 -38.68 10.42
CA PHE A 38 -21.51 -39.19 11.36
C PHE A 38 -21.03 -39.17 12.80
N LYS A 39 -19.79 -39.60 13.08
CA LYS A 39 -19.21 -39.56 14.43
C LYS A 39 -19.23 -38.15 15.02
N TYR A 40 -18.79 -37.14 14.27
CA TYR A 40 -18.77 -35.75 14.76
C TYR A 40 -20.18 -35.16 14.91
N ARG A 41 -21.15 -35.57 14.10
CA ARG A 41 -22.56 -35.17 14.30
C ARG A 41 -23.16 -35.81 15.55
N VAL A 42 -22.87 -37.10 15.81
CA VAL A 42 -23.24 -37.78 17.06
C VAL A 42 -22.62 -37.05 18.25
N TYR A 43 -21.35 -36.67 18.17
CA TYR A 43 -20.67 -35.89 19.21
C TYR A 43 -21.40 -34.58 19.53
N VAL A 44 -21.72 -33.77 18.51
CA VAL A 44 -22.41 -32.48 18.70
C VAL A 44 -23.80 -32.67 19.28
N GLU A 45 -24.59 -33.63 18.79
CA GLU A 45 -25.94 -33.92 19.29
C GLU A 45 -25.95 -34.36 20.75
N ILE A 46 -25.03 -35.26 21.12
CA ILE A 46 -24.94 -35.78 22.48
C ILE A 46 -24.43 -34.70 23.44
N GLU A 47 -23.39 -33.95 23.09
CA GLU A 47 -22.94 -32.86 23.96
C GLU A 47 -23.98 -31.73 24.07
N TYR A 48 -24.77 -31.48 23.03
CA TYR A 48 -25.89 -30.52 23.11
C TYR A 48 -26.97 -31.00 24.08
N LEU A 49 -27.35 -32.28 24.01
CA LEU A 49 -28.30 -32.88 24.94
C LEU A 49 -27.77 -32.86 26.38
N ILE A 50 -26.49 -33.13 26.58
CA ILE A 50 -25.82 -33.02 27.88
C ILE A 50 -25.89 -31.57 28.39
N ALA A 51 -25.56 -30.58 27.54
CA ALA A 51 -25.60 -29.17 27.91
C ALA A 51 -27.02 -28.72 28.31
N LEU A 52 -28.05 -29.18 27.59
CA LEU A 52 -29.46 -28.93 27.98
C LEU A 52 -29.81 -29.56 29.33
N ALA A 53 -29.39 -30.81 29.57
CA ALA A 53 -29.69 -31.55 30.80
C ALA A 53 -28.92 -31.03 32.03
N GLN A 54 -27.77 -30.39 31.82
CA GLN A 54 -26.93 -29.83 32.90
C GLN A 54 -27.25 -28.37 33.23
N GLU A 55 -28.03 -27.68 32.39
CA GLU A 55 -28.38 -26.28 32.58
C GLU A 55 -29.50 -26.13 33.64
N PRO A 56 -29.21 -25.57 34.83
CA PRO A 56 -30.22 -25.45 35.90
C PRO A 56 -31.42 -24.60 35.49
N GLY A 57 -31.21 -23.65 34.57
CA GLY A 57 -32.25 -22.83 33.99
C GLY A 57 -33.27 -23.61 33.15
N LEU A 58 -33.03 -24.89 32.79
CA LEU A 58 -33.87 -25.71 31.91
C LEU A 58 -34.47 -26.95 32.60
N ALA A 59 -35.07 -26.79 33.79
CA ALA A 59 -35.65 -27.87 34.61
C ALA A 59 -36.69 -28.80 33.94
N PHE A 60 -37.19 -28.47 32.73
CA PHE A 60 -38.06 -29.38 31.96
C PHE A 60 -37.27 -30.48 31.23
N VAL A 61 -35.95 -30.35 31.10
CA VAL A 61 -35.04 -31.38 30.62
C VAL A 61 -34.55 -32.20 31.83
N PRO A 62 -34.75 -33.52 31.86
CA PRO A 62 -34.27 -34.35 32.97
C PRO A 62 -32.74 -34.24 33.13
N SER A 63 -32.28 -34.08 34.38
CA SER A 63 -30.84 -34.03 34.68
C SER A 63 -30.20 -35.41 34.57
N LEU A 64 -28.97 -35.47 34.04
CA LEU A 64 -28.18 -36.70 33.96
C LEU A 64 -27.29 -36.88 35.21
N THR A 65 -27.24 -38.09 35.76
CA THR A 65 -26.28 -38.44 36.82
C THR A 65 -24.85 -38.56 36.24
N PRO A 66 -23.79 -38.47 37.08
CA PRO A 66 -22.41 -38.69 36.62
C PRO A 66 -22.21 -40.00 35.85
N GLU A 67 -22.83 -41.10 36.30
CA GLU A 67 -22.78 -42.40 35.62
C GLU A 67 -23.48 -42.36 34.25
N GLN A 68 -24.63 -41.68 34.15
CA GLN A 68 -25.34 -41.52 32.88
C GLN A 68 -24.58 -40.63 31.91
N LEU A 69 -23.87 -39.60 32.40
CA LEU A 69 -22.99 -38.75 31.59
C LEU A 69 -21.83 -39.53 30.98
N GLU A 70 -21.18 -40.41 31.74
CA GLU A 70 -20.15 -41.29 31.19
C GLU A 70 -20.74 -42.25 30.16
N LYS A 71 -21.88 -42.89 30.46
CA LYS A 71 -22.55 -43.83 29.54
C LYS A 71 -22.96 -43.19 28.22
N ILE A 72 -23.56 -42.00 28.24
CA ILE A 72 -24.06 -41.36 27.01
C ILE A 72 -22.91 -40.89 26.10
N ARG A 73 -21.76 -40.50 26.67
CA ARG A 73 -20.56 -40.11 25.89
C ARG A 73 -19.93 -41.28 25.14
N THR A 74 -20.10 -42.51 25.63
CA THR A 74 -19.64 -43.72 24.92
C THR A 74 -20.20 -43.84 23.50
N LEU A 75 -21.34 -43.21 23.20
CA LEU A 75 -21.98 -43.22 21.88
C LEU A 75 -21.11 -42.59 20.79
N TYR A 76 -20.32 -41.55 21.10
CA TYR A 76 -19.34 -41.00 20.14
C TYR A 76 -17.92 -41.48 20.41
N GLU A 77 -17.54 -41.79 21.66
CA GLU A 77 -16.19 -42.25 22.00
C GLU A 77 -15.88 -43.63 21.40
N HIS A 78 -16.87 -44.54 21.40
CA HIS A 78 -16.78 -45.89 20.86
C HIS A 78 -17.51 -46.06 19.51
N PHE A 79 -17.78 -44.96 18.81
CA PHE A 79 -18.48 -45.00 17.51
C PHE A 79 -17.72 -45.86 16.48
N THR A 80 -18.41 -46.84 15.90
CA THR A 80 -17.82 -47.82 14.98
C THR A 80 -18.26 -47.63 13.53
N LEU A 81 -17.60 -48.33 12.60
CA LEU A 81 -18.04 -48.40 11.21
C LEU A 81 -19.42 -49.07 11.08
N GLU A 82 -19.77 -49.99 11.98
CA GLU A 82 -21.09 -50.63 11.97
C GLU A 82 -22.18 -49.64 12.34
N ASP A 83 -21.92 -48.73 13.29
CA ASP A 83 -22.84 -47.63 13.60
C ASP A 83 -23.06 -46.72 12.40
N ALA A 84 -21.99 -46.36 11.67
CA ALA A 84 -22.09 -45.58 10.44
C ALA A 84 -22.94 -46.28 9.37
N LYS A 85 -22.80 -47.61 9.21
CA LYS A 85 -23.63 -48.40 8.29
C LYS A 85 -25.09 -48.41 8.70
N ILE A 86 -25.40 -48.50 10.00
CA ILE A 86 -26.77 -48.41 10.50
C ILE A 86 -27.39 -47.07 10.11
N ILE A 87 -26.68 -45.96 10.33
CA ILE A 87 -27.15 -44.61 9.95
C ILE A 87 -27.37 -44.51 8.43
N GLN A 88 -26.41 -44.99 7.63
CA GLN A 88 -26.54 -45.01 6.16
C GLN A 88 -27.73 -45.85 5.69
N ASN A 89 -28.00 -46.99 6.34
CA ASN A 89 -29.14 -47.84 6.03
C ASN A 89 -30.46 -47.13 6.35
N ILE A 90 -30.58 -46.49 7.51
CA ILE A 90 -31.76 -45.68 7.85
C ILE A 90 -32.00 -44.58 6.79
N ASP A 91 -30.93 -43.92 6.34
CA ASP A 91 -31.02 -42.85 5.33
C ASP A 91 -31.45 -43.37 3.95
N ARG A 92 -30.80 -44.42 3.43
CA ARG A 92 -30.89 -44.79 2.00
C ARG A 92 -31.73 -46.02 1.70
N PHE A 93 -31.80 -46.98 2.62
CA PHE A 93 -32.34 -48.32 2.34
C PHE A 93 -33.48 -48.75 3.29
N GLY A 94 -33.71 -48.01 4.37
CA GLY A 94 -34.58 -48.43 5.47
C GLY A 94 -33.85 -49.35 6.46
N TYR A 95 -34.37 -49.42 7.69
CA TYR A 95 -33.75 -50.21 8.77
C TYR A 95 -34.81 -50.88 9.66
N LYS A 96 -34.63 -52.16 9.99
CA LYS A 96 -35.57 -52.96 10.82
C LYS A 96 -37.05 -52.83 10.39
N GLY A 97 -37.31 -52.89 9.08
CA GLY A 97 -38.67 -52.85 8.51
C GLY A 97 -39.26 -51.44 8.29
N SER A 98 -38.52 -50.37 8.57
CA SER A 98 -38.90 -48.99 8.24
C SER A 98 -38.46 -48.58 6.83
N SER A 99 -39.21 -47.67 6.19
CA SER A 99 -38.83 -47.05 4.91
C SER A 99 -37.63 -46.11 5.06
N PRO A 100 -36.82 -45.90 4.00
CA PRO A 100 -35.70 -44.96 4.02
C PRO A 100 -36.15 -43.52 4.27
N VAL A 101 -35.32 -42.77 5.01
CA VAL A 101 -35.62 -41.40 5.45
C VAL A 101 -35.21 -40.34 4.42
N HIS A 102 -34.21 -40.63 3.57
CA HIS A 102 -33.65 -39.70 2.57
C HIS A 102 -33.25 -38.34 3.15
N HIS A 103 -32.75 -38.35 4.38
CA HIS A 103 -32.26 -37.19 5.11
C HIS A 103 -31.27 -37.64 6.18
N ASP A 104 -29.98 -37.34 5.99
CA ASP A 104 -28.87 -37.87 6.78
C ASP A 104 -28.92 -37.49 8.28
N VAL A 105 -29.26 -36.24 8.62
CA VAL A 105 -29.41 -35.83 10.02
C VAL A 105 -30.62 -36.47 10.69
N LYS A 106 -31.73 -36.66 9.98
CA LYS A 106 -32.91 -37.34 10.55
C LYS A 106 -32.65 -38.83 10.75
N ALA A 107 -31.88 -39.46 9.85
CA ALA A 107 -31.41 -40.83 10.04
C ALA A 107 -30.53 -40.98 11.27
N LEU A 108 -29.65 -40.01 11.52
CA LEU A 108 -28.82 -39.93 12.73
C LEU A 108 -29.67 -39.75 14.00
N GLU A 109 -30.72 -38.93 13.95
CA GLU A 109 -31.66 -38.77 15.06
C GLU A 109 -32.32 -40.11 15.42
N TYR A 110 -32.86 -40.87 14.45
CA TYR A 110 -33.45 -42.19 14.71
C TYR A 110 -32.45 -43.22 15.25
N PHE A 111 -31.20 -43.17 14.78
CA PHE A 111 -30.13 -43.98 15.35
C PHE A 111 -29.93 -43.65 16.83
N LEU A 112 -29.81 -42.38 17.18
CA LEU A 112 -29.63 -41.92 18.55
C LEU A 112 -30.83 -42.24 19.44
N GLN A 113 -32.07 -42.12 18.95
CA GLN A 113 -33.27 -42.51 19.70
C GLN A 113 -33.21 -43.98 20.13
N ASN A 114 -32.78 -44.88 19.25
CA ASN A 114 -32.63 -46.30 19.58
C ASN A 114 -31.50 -46.50 20.60
N ARG A 115 -30.37 -45.83 20.43
CA ARG A 115 -29.24 -45.91 21.37
C ARG A 115 -29.58 -45.39 22.77
N LEU A 116 -30.38 -44.32 22.87
CA LEU A 116 -30.84 -43.81 24.17
C LEU A 116 -31.78 -44.79 24.88
N LYS A 117 -32.61 -45.54 24.15
CA LYS A 117 -33.41 -46.64 24.73
C LYS A 117 -32.52 -47.75 25.28
N ASP A 118 -31.50 -48.16 24.52
CA ASP A 118 -30.56 -49.20 24.95
C ASP A 118 -29.82 -48.80 26.25
N LEU A 119 -29.65 -47.50 26.49
CA LEU A 119 -29.02 -46.94 27.70
C LEU A 119 -29.99 -46.65 28.86
N GLY A 120 -31.30 -46.89 28.70
CA GLY A 120 -32.33 -46.56 29.70
C GLY A 120 -32.55 -45.04 29.89
N LEU A 121 -32.35 -44.26 28.82
CA LEU A 121 -32.49 -42.80 28.79
C LEU A 121 -33.71 -42.36 27.94
N GLU A 122 -34.80 -43.14 27.94
CA GLU A 122 -35.98 -42.88 27.11
C GLU A 122 -36.63 -41.52 27.37
N THR A 123 -36.52 -41.03 28.61
CA THR A 123 -37.01 -39.70 29.02
C THR A 123 -36.28 -38.54 28.36
N HIS A 124 -35.09 -38.78 27.78
CA HIS A 124 -34.27 -37.75 27.12
C HIS A 124 -34.52 -37.68 25.61
N ILE A 125 -35.20 -38.67 25.03
CA ILE A 125 -35.50 -38.74 23.59
C ILE A 125 -36.20 -37.48 23.05
N PRO A 126 -37.20 -36.88 23.72
CA PRO A 126 -37.85 -35.66 23.22
C PRO A 126 -36.92 -34.44 23.11
N PHE A 127 -35.77 -34.47 23.78
CA PHE A 127 -34.79 -33.38 23.81
C PHE A 127 -33.63 -33.58 22.84
N LEU A 128 -33.59 -34.74 22.16
CA LEU A 128 -32.67 -34.95 21.06
C LEU A 128 -33.00 -33.98 19.92
N HIS A 129 -31.99 -33.32 19.35
CA HIS A 129 -32.16 -32.29 18.32
C HIS A 129 -33.09 -31.13 18.73
N PHE A 130 -33.27 -30.87 20.03
CA PHE A 130 -34.23 -29.90 20.54
C PHE A 130 -33.99 -28.48 20.00
N ALA A 131 -34.99 -27.94 19.31
CA ALA A 131 -34.98 -26.61 18.70
C ALA A 131 -33.87 -26.36 17.65
N LEU A 132 -33.07 -27.38 17.32
CA LEU A 132 -31.99 -27.28 16.34
C LEU A 132 -32.52 -27.32 14.90
N THR A 133 -31.72 -26.81 13.98
CA THR A 133 -31.77 -27.18 12.57
C THR A 133 -30.58 -28.06 12.22
N SER A 134 -30.68 -28.85 11.14
CA SER A 134 -29.58 -29.71 10.69
C SER A 134 -28.25 -28.98 10.53
N GLU A 135 -28.29 -27.70 10.14
CA GLU A 135 -27.07 -26.90 9.98
C GLU A 135 -26.41 -26.50 11.28
N ASP A 136 -27.13 -26.44 12.40
CA ASP A 136 -26.50 -26.24 13.72
C ASP A 136 -25.52 -27.41 14.01
N VAL A 137 -25.91 -28.63 13.67
CA VAL A 137 -25.08 -29.82 13.84
C VAL A 137 -24.00 -29.90 12.76
N ASN A 138 -24.38 -29.68 11.49
CA ASN A 138 -23.47 -29.84 10.35
C ASN A 138 -22.26 -28.91 10.41
N ASN A 139 -22.49 -27.62 10.68
CA ASN A 139 -21.42 -26.62 10.68
C ASN A 139 -20.43 -26.87 11.83
N LEU A 140 -20.93 -27.22 13.02
CA LEU A 140 -20.09 -27.52 14.18
C LEU A 140 -19.29 -28.80 13.94
N ALA A 141 -19.94 -29.87 13.49
CA ALA A 141 -19.27 -31.14 13.19
C ALA A 141 -18.16 -30.97 12.15
N LEU A 142 -18.42 -30.24 11.05
CA LEU A 142 -17.43 -30.01 10.01
C LEU A 142 -16.27 -29.13 10.51
N THR A 143 -16.57 -28.09 11.28
CA THR A 143 -15.54 -27.20 11.84
C THR A 143 -14.62 -27.96 12.79
N LEU A 144 -15.17 -28.85 13.62
CA LEU A 144 -14.40 -29.76 14.47
C LEU A 144 -13.53 -30.72 13.64
N MET A 145 -14.08 -31.36 12.60
CA MET A 145 -13.31 -32.25 11.72
C MET A 145 -12.11 -31.52 11.09
N ILE A 146 -12.30 -30.28 10.63
CA ILE A 146 -11.23 -29.46 10.05
C ILE A 146 -10.21 -29.09 11.11
N LYS A 147 -10.66 -28.61 12.28
CA LYS A 147 -9.78 -28.23 13.38
C LYS A 147 -8.92 -29.41 13.85
N ASP A 148 -9.54 -30.56 14.08
CA ASP A 148 -8.85 -31.76 14.55
C ASP A 148 -7.90 -32.32 13.50
N ALA A 149 -8.27 -32.31 12.22
CA ALA A 149 -7.35 -32.70 11.16
C ALA A 149 -6.13 -31.77 11.10
N LEU A 150 -6.34 -30.45 11.23
CA LEU A 150 -5.24 -29.49 11.26
C LEU A 150 -4.31 -29.73 12.45
N VAL A 151 -4.85 -29.84 13.65
CA VAL A 151 -4.09 -29.97 14.89
C VAL A 151 -3.36 -31.31 14.97
N ASN A 152 -4.05 -32.40 14.63
CA ASN A 152 -3.56 -33.76 14.88
C ASN A 152 -2.80 -34.35 13.69
N THR A 153 -2.86 -33.75 12.50
CA THR A 153 -2.19 -34.28 11.31
C THR A 153 -1.42 -33.24 10.53
N TYR A 154 -2.08 -32.19 10.03
CA TYR A 154 -1.47 -31.27 9.07
C TYR A 154 -0.38 -30.39 9.68
N LEU A 155 -0.67 -29.70 10.79
CA LEU A 155 0.28 -28.82 11.47
C LEU A 155 1.53 -29.57 11.99
N PRO A 156 1.43 -30.79 12.58
CA PRO A 156 2.60 -31.59 12.91
C PRO A 156 3.49 -31.88 11.69
N GLN A 157 2.91 -32.33 10.57
CA GLN A 157 3.70 -32.62 9.36
C GLN A 157 4.35 -31.36 8.78
N LEU A 158 3.65 -30.23 8.78
CA LEU A 158 4.21 -28.96 8.33
C LEU A 158 5.35 -28.51 9.27
N HIS A 159 5.15 -28.65 10.57
CA HIS A 159 6.15 -28.32 11.58
C HIS A 159 7.45 -29.12 11.39
N ASP A 160 7.34 -30.43 11.18
CA ASP A 160 8.48 -31.31 10.96
C ASP A 160 9.23 -30.94 9.67
N LEU A 161 8.50 -30.60 8.61
CA LEU A 161 9.08 -30.12 7.37
C LEU A 161 9.83 -28.79 7.55
N LEU A 162 9.27 -27.83 8.31
CA LEU A 162 9.97 -26.57 8.60
C LEU A 162 11.21 -26.78 9.49
N ASN A 163 11.17 -27.71 10.44
CA ASN A 163 12.37 -28.10 11.20
C ASN A 163 13.45 -28.69 10.28
N LEU A 164 13.06 -29.51 9.29
CA LEU A 164 13.99 -30.06 8.32
C LEU A 164 14.59 -28.96 7.42
N LEU A 165 13.78 -28.04 6.92
CA LEU A 165 14.25 -26.87 6.15
C LEU A 165 15.22 -26.00 6.96
N ALA A 166 14.91 -25.74 8.24
CA ALA A 166 15.79 -25.00 9.13
C ALA A 166 17.13 -25.72 9.35
N LYS A 167 17.12 -27.05 9.47
CA LYS A 167 18.34 -27.86 9.55
C LYS A 167 19.16 -27.77 8.26
N PHE A 168 18.52 -27.80 7.09
CA PHE A 168 19.19 -27.63 5.80
C PHE A 168 19.78 -26.23 5.63
N ALA A 169 19.02 -25.18 5.98
CA ALA A 169 19.47 -23.80 5.94
C ALA A 169 20.70 -23.60 6.83
N GLU A 170 20.66 -24.09 8.07
CA GLU A 170 21.77 -23.99 9.02
C GLU A 170 23.00 -24.80 8.58
N LYS A 171 22.82 -26.07 8.16
CA LYS A 171 23.93 -26.94 7.73
C LYS A 171 24.69 -26.34 6.54
N ASN A 172 23.98 -25.65 5.64
CA ASN A 172 24.52 -25.17 4.37
C ASN A 172 24.68 -23.64 4.30
N LYS A 173 24.59 -22.92 5.43
CA LYS A 173 24.64 -21.45 5.47
C LYS A 173 25.91 -20.84 4.89
N SER A 174 27.02 -21.59 4.92
CA SER A 174 28.33 -21.20 4.38
C SER A 174 28.68 -21.88 3.05
N LEU A 175 27.79 -22.73 2.50
CA LEU A 175 28.02 -23.39 1.23
C LEU A 175 27.74 -22.41 0.09
N VAL A 176 28.78 -21.73 -0.38
CA VAL A 176 28.70 -20.72 -1.44
C VAL A 176 28.33 -21.36 -2.77
N MET A 177 27.38 -20.76 -3.47
CA MET A 177 26.92 -21.18 -4.78
C MET A 177 26.71 -19.97 -5.68
N LYS A 178 26.70 -20.21 -6.99
CA LYS A 178 26.42 -19.18 -7.97
C LYS A 178 24.95 -18.79 -7.91
N GLY A 179 24.65 -17.49 -7.84
CA GLY A 179 23.29 -16.99 -8.00
C GLY A 179 22.81 -17.18 -9.45
N ARG A 180 21.51 -17.34 -9.64
CA ARG A 180 20.91 -17.33 -10.99
C ARG A 180 19.77 -16.32 -11.07
N THR A 181 19.84 -15.41 -12.04
CA THR A 181 18.75 -14.48 -12.37
C THR A 181 18.43 -14.59 -13.85
N HIS A 182 17.15 -14.71 -14.21
CA HIS A 182 16.73 -15.05 -15.58
C HIS A 182 17.40 -16.33 -16.13
N GLY A 183 17.74 -17.27 -15.23
CA GLY A 183 18.50 -18.49 -15.55
C GLY A 183 20.00 -18.29 -15.82
N GLN A 184 20.49 -17.05 -15.82
CA GLN A 184 21.88 -16.68 -16.07
C GLN A 184 22.69 -16.52 -14.79
N ASP A 185 24.00 -16.70 -14.89
CA ASP A 185 24.96 -16.49 -13.81
C ASP A 185 24.84 -15.09 -13.21
N ALA A 186 24.75 -15.03 -11.88
CA ALA A 186 24.60 -13.80 -11.10
C ALA A 186 25.48 -13.84 -9.85
N SER A 187 25.46 -12.73 -9.10
CA SER A 187 26.23 -12.56 -7.86
C SER A 187 26.04 -13.77 -6.91
N PRO A 188 27.14 -14.30 -6.32
CA PRO A 188 27.09 -15.48 -5.48
C PRO A 188 26.14 -15.33 -4.27
N THR A 189 25.65 -16.48 -3.82
CA THR A 189 24.79 -16.65 -2.64
C THR A 189 25.27 -17.88 -1.86
N THR A 190 24.53 -18.33 -0.84
CA THR A 190 24.76 -19.63 -0.21
C THR A 190 23.53 -20.51 -0.31
N LEU A 191 23.73 -21.82 -0.44
CA LEU A 191 22.63 -22.79 -0.52
C LEU A 191 21.73 -22.70 0.73
N GLY A 192 22.35 -22.52 1.90
CA GLY A 192 21.61 -22.34 3.15
C GLY A 192 20.75 -21.09 3.15
N LYS A 193 21.21 -19.98 2.55
CA LYS A 193 20.40 -18.77 2.40
C LYS A 193 19.21 -18.98 1.47
N GLU A 194 19.36 -19.74 0.38
CA GLU A 194 18.22 -19.99 -0.51
C GLU A 194 17.14 -20.86 0.16
N PHE A 195 17.53 -21.85 0.97
CA PHE A 195 16.59 -22.57 1.85
C PHE A 195 15.95 -21.64 2.90
N ALA A 196 16.75 -20.73 3.47
CA ALA A 196 16.29 -19.77 4.47
C ALA A 196 15.21 -18.82 3.93
N VAL A 197 15.23 -18.46 2.64
CA VAL A 197 14.18 -17.65 2.01
C VAL A 197 12.83 -18.36 2.10
N PHE A 198 12.78 -19.65 1.76
CA PHE A 198 11.56 -20.45 1.85
C PHE A 198 11.13 -20.68 3.30
N LEU A 199 12.08 -21.02 4.19
CA LEU A 199 11.82 -21.16 5.62
C LEU A 199 11.18 -19.89 6.21
N ASN A 200 11.72 -18.71 5.89
CA ASN A 200 11.22 -17.46 6.42
C ASN A 200 9.78 -17.19 5.95
N ARG A 201 9.51 -17.37 4.65
CA ARG A 201 8.15 -17.24 4.08
C ARG A 201 7.17 -18.21 4.72
N LEU A 202 7.59 -19.46 4.94
CA LEU A 202 6.74 -20.50 5.54
C LEU A 202 6.55 -20.33 7.04
N THR A 203 7.49 -19.70 7.75
CA THR A 203 7.38 -19.43 9.19
C THR A 203 6.21 -18.48 9.48
N ASP A 204 6.04 -17.44 8.65
CA ASP A 204 4.93 -16.50 8.77
C ASP A 204 3.59 -17.19 8.53
N GLU A 205 3.50 -17.99 7.47
CA GLU A 205 2.28 -18.72 7.12
C GLU A 205 1.95 -19.83 8.12
N TYR A 206 2.95 -20.52 8.68
CA TYR A 206 2.75 -21.48 9.75
C TYR A 206 2.15 -20.82 10.99
N THR A 207 2.71 -19.68 11.41
CA THR A 207 2.24 -18.92 12.58
C THR A 207 0.79 -18.46 12.39
N CYS A 208 0.45 -18.04 11.17
CA CYS A 208 -0.91 -17.73 10.80
C CYS A 208 -1.85 -18.92 10.89
N LEU A 209 -1.52 -20.02 10.21
CA LEU A 209 -2.36 -21.22 10.19
C LEU A 209 -2.58 -21.74 11.61
N TYR A 210 -1.53 -21.71 12.44
CA TYR A 210 -1.58 -22.08 13.85
C TYR A 210 -2.51 -21.17 14.67
N THR A 211 -2.62 -19.90 14.31
CA THR A 211 -3.55 -18.95 14.94
C THR A 211 -4.98 -19.16 14.41
N LEU A 212 -5.14 -19.29 13.10
CA LEU A 212 -6.44 -19.41 12.42
C LEU A 212 -7.23 -20.65 12.85
N LYS A 213 -6.56 -21.77 13.19
CA LYS A 213 -7.25 -22.94 13.75
C LYS A 213 -8.07 -22.63 15.02
N GLU A 214 -7.69 -21.61 15.79
CA GLU A 214 -8.45 -21.13 16.97
C GLU A 214 -9.45 -20.02 16.64
N GLN A 215 -9.46 -19.55 15.39
CA GLN A 215 -10.39 -18.52 14.91
C GLN A 215 -11.55 -19.10 14.10
N LEU A 216 -11.56 -20.41 13.87
CA LEU A 216 -12.64 -21.08 13.18
C LEU A 216 -13.96 -20.86 13.92
N LYS A 217 -14.98 -20.48 13.15
CA LYS A 217 -16.27 -20.08 13.66
C LYS A 217 -17.30 -21.18 13.46
N GLY A 218 -18.26 -21.22 14.37
CA GLY A 218 -19.43 -22.08 14.30
C GLY A 218 -20.63 -21.38 14.89
N LYS A 219 -21.82 -21.88 14.53
CA LYS A 219 -23.09 -21.27 14.90
C LYS A 219 -24.04 -22.31 15.48
N LEU A 220 -24.87 -21.87 16.43
CA LEU A 220 -26.03 -22.62 16.92
C LEU A 220 -27.15 -21.63 17.19
N ASN A 221 -28.06 -21.50 16.24
CA ASN A 221 -29.13 -20.49 16.30
C ASN A 221 -30.40 -20.84 15.50
N GLY A 222 -30.58 -22.12 15.18
CA GLY A 222 -31.83 -22.65 14.65
C GLY A 222 -32.07 -22.34 13.17
N ALA A 223 -33.32 -22.54 12.74
CA ALA A 223 -33.71 -22.66 11.33
C ALA A 223 -33.28 -21.51 10.41
N VAL A 224 -33.26 -20.27 10.89
CA VAL A 224 -32.93 -19.08 10.08
C VAL A 224 -32.00 -18.12 10.79
N GLY A 225 -31.38 -18.53 11.89
CA GLY A 225 -30.40 -17.73 12.62
C GLY A 225 -30.91 -16.95 13.84
N ASN A 226 -32.21 -17.06 14.19
CA ASN A 226 -32.85 -16.19 15.18
C ASN A 226 -33.33 -16.89 16.46
N LEU A 227 -32.97 -18.16 16.69
CA LEU A 227 -33.39 -18.92 17.88
C LEU A 227 -34.91 -18.99 18.08
N ASN A 228 -35.69 -19.00 16.98
CA ASN A 228 -37.17 -18.94 17.04
C ASN A 228 -37.76 -20.08 17.87
N ALA A 229 -37.33 -21.32 17.60
CA ALA A 229 -37.83 -22.51 18.28
C ALA A 229 -37.40 -22.52 19.76
N HIS A 230 -36.15 -22.14 20.05
CA HIS A 230 -35.65 -22.00 21.42
C HIS A 230 -36.49 -21.00 22.23
N ARG A 231 -36.69 -19.79 21.69
CA ARG A 231 -37.46 -18.73 22.36
C ARG A 231 -38.94 -19.08 22.49
N ALA A 232 -39.50 -19.83 21.54
CA ALA A 232 -40.88 -20.33 21.63
C ALA A 232 -41.04 -21.38 22.74
N ALA A 233 -40.05 -22.27 22.89
CA ALA A 233 -40.08 -23.28 23.95
C ALA A 233 -39.86 -22.68 25.34
N ARG A 234 -39.01 -21.64 25.45
CA ARG A 234 -38.82 -20.89 26.69
C ARG A 234 -38.39 -19.44 26.44
N HIS A 235 -39.28 -18.49 26.69
CA HIS A 235 -39.05 -17.08 26.38
C HIS A 235 -38.14 -16.35 27.38
N ASP A 236 -38.15 -16.76 28.65
CA ASP A 236 -37.46 -16.11 29.78
C ASP A 236 -36.01 -16.58 30.00
N PHE A 237 -35.52 -17.50 29.17
CA PHE A 237 -34.17 -18.06 29.27
C PHE A 237 -33.21 -17.39 28.27
N ASP A 238 -31.97 -17.11 28.70
CA ASP A 238 -30.94 -16.48 27.85
C ASP A 238 -30.29 -17.49 26.90
N TRP A 239 -31.02 -17.79 25.82
CA TRP A 239 -30.55 -18.69 24.78
C TRP A 239 -29.29 -18.17 24.08
N LEU A 240 -29.09 -16.85 23.97
CA LEU A 240 -27.91 -16.28 23.32
C LEU A 240 -26.64 -16.60 24.10
N LEU A 241 -26.69 -16.50 25.44
CA LEU A 241 -25.58 -16.89 26.29
C LEU A 241 -25.37 -18.40 26.29
N PHE A 242 -26.45 -19.19 26.36
CA PHE A 242 -26.36 -20.66 26.33
C PHE A 242 -25.70 -21.16 25.04
N THR A 243 -26.14 -20.69 23.87
CA THR A 243 -25.56 -21.15 22.59
C THR A 243 -24.12 -20.69 22.41
N LYS A 244 -23.78 -19.48 22.87
CA LYS A 244 -22.40 -19.02 22.92
C LYS A 244 -21.53 -19.96 23.76
N ASN A 245 -21.94 -20.24 24.98
CA ASN A 245 -21.18 -21.08 25.91
C ASN A 245 -21.01 -22.49 25.35
N PHE A 246 -22.07 -23.06 24.77
CA PHE A 246 -22.01 -24.39 24.15
C PHE A 246 -21.01 -24.44 23.00
N VAL A 247 -21.08 -23.50 22.04
CA VAL A 247 -20.16 -23.50 20.89
C VAL A 247 -18.71 -23.27 21.34
N GLU A 248 -18.49 -22.37 22.30
CA GLU A 248 -17.16 -22.09 22.85
C GLU A 248 -16.61 -23.28 23.67
N GLN A 249 -17.46 -24.06 24.35
CA GLN A 249 -17.09 -25.29 25.04
C GLN A 249 -16.57 -26.37 24.09
N LEU A 250 -17.08 -26.42 22.85
CA LEU A 250 -16.55 -27.31 21.81
C LEU A 250 -15.18 -26.83 21.26
N GLY A 251 -14.65 -25.71 21.75
CA GLY A 251 -13.40 -25.13 21.27
C GLY A 251 -13.55 -24.39 19.93
N ILE A 252 -14.76 -23.95 19.58
CA ILE A 252 -15.05 -23.20 18.34
C ILE A 252 -15.46 -21.78 18.71
N LYS A 253 -15.08 -20.77 17.92
CA LYS A 253 -15.58 -19.41 18.14
C LYS A 253 -17.04 -19.29 17.76
N HIS A 254 -17.87 -18.80 18.68
CA HIS A 254 -19.28 -18.60 18.39
C HIS A 254 -19.50 -17.46 17.39
N ASN A 255 -20.30 -17.72 16.35
CA ASN A 255 -20.82 -16.74 15.42
C ASN A 255 -22.34 -16.58 15.64
N PRO A 256 -22.80 -15.53 16.34
CA PRO A 256 -24.22 -15.37 16.66
C PRO A 256 -25.06 -14.86 15.49
N ILE A 257 -24.43 -14.21 14.50
CA ILE A 257 -25.12 -13.54 13.39
C ILE A 257 -24.95 -14.38 12.13
N THR A 258 -25.92 -15.24 11.87
CA THR A 258 -25.92 -16.09 10.68
C THR A 258 -27.33 -16.19 10.09
N THR A 259 -27.44 -16.80 8.92
CA THR A 259 -28.71 -17.32 8.43
C THR A 259 -28.89 -18.75 8.94
N GLN A 260 -29.48 -19.65 8.14
CA GLN A 260 -29.51 -21.06 8.47
C GLN A 260 -28.11 -21.70 8.47
N ILE A 261 -27.13 -21.16 7.74
CA ILE A 261 -25.75 -21.68 7.63
C ILE A 261 -24.76 -20.74 8.31
N GLU A 262 -23.62 -21.26 8.77
CA GLU A 262 -22.43 -20.42 9.01
C GLU A 262 -21.97 -19.87 7.64
N PRO A 263 -21.61 -18.58 7.53
CA PRO A 263 -21.29 -17.97 6.23
C PRO A 263 -19.99 -18.49 5.57
N HIS A 264 -19.23 -19.35 6.26
CA HIS A 264 -17.99 -20.00 5.82
C HIS A 264 -16.77 -19.05 5.70
N ASP A 265 -16.88 -17.79 6.12
CA ASP A 265 -15.81 -16.81 5.97
C ASP A 265 -14.52 -17.21 6.71
N SER A 266 -14.66 -17.80 7.90
CA SER A 266 -13.49 -18.27 8.66
C SER A 266 -12.76 -19.42 7.95
N LEU A 267 -13.49 -20.26 7.21
CA LEU A 267 -12.93 -21.32 6.38
C LEU A 267 -12.26 -20.75 5.12
N VAL A 268 -12.83 -19.71 4.50
CA VAL A 268 -12.22 -19.04 3.35
C VAL A 268 -10.87 -18.44 3.71
N VAL A 269 -10.77 -17.77 4.86
CA VAL A 269 -9.50 -17.23 5.36
C VAL A 269 -8.48 -18.33 5.63
N LEU A 270 -8.93 -19.46 6.19
CA LEU A 270 -8.08 -20.65 6.38
C LEU A 270 -7.55 -21.20 5.04
N PHE A 271 -8.43 -21.39 4.05
CA PHE A 271 -8.06 -21.93 2.74
C PHE A 271 -7.10 -21.00 1.99
N ALA A 272 -7.29 -19.69 2.11
CA ALA A 272 -6.35 -18.71 1.58
C ALA A 272 -4.94 -18.87 2.17
N CYS A 273 -4.81 -19.20 3.46
CA CYS A 273 -3.52 -19.49 4.10
C CYS A 273 -2.92 -20.81 3.58
N CYS A 274 -3.73 -21.87 3.51
CA CYS A 274 -3.29 -23.15 2.93
C CYS A 274 -2.79 -22.99 1.49
N THR A 275 -3.49 -22.22 0.64
CA THR A 275 -3.06 -21.95 -0.74
C THR A 275 -1.69 -21.29 -0.80
N ARG A 276 -1.39 -20.34 0.09
CA ARG A 276 -0.07 -19.68 0.12
C ARG A 276 1.03 -20.62 0.55
N ILE A 277 0.79 -21.44 1.58
CA ILE A 277 1.73 -22.48 2.02
C ILE A 277 2.07 -23.38 0.83
N ASN A 278 1.04 -23.90 0.15
CA ASN A 278 1.21 -24.74 -1.04
C ASN A 278 1.97 -24.03 -2.16
N THR A 279 1.65 -22.77 -2.46
CA THR A 279 2.36 -22.00 -3.51
C THR A 279 3.82 -21.75 -3.17
N ILE A 280 4.15 -21.52 -1.89
CA ILE A 280 5.55 -21.41 -1.46
C ILE A 280 6.28 -22.75 -1.67
N PHE A 281 5.63 -23.88 -1.34
CA PHE A 281 6.20 -25.20 -1.59
C PHE A 281 6.31 -25.55 -3.08
N ILE A 282 5.37 -25.16 -3.93
CA ILE A 282 5.50 -25.32 -5.39
C ILE A 282 6.78 -24.65 -5.89
N GLY A 283 7.02 -23.39 -5.49
CA GLY A 283 8.26 -22.70 -5.87
C GLY A 283 9.51 -23.38 -5.30
N PHE A 284 9.41 -23.93 -4.09
CA PHE A 284 10.50 -24.70 -3.48
C PHE A 284 10.80 -25.99 -4.25
N ASP A 285 9.78 -26.79 -4.55
CA ASP A 285 9.90 -28.06 -5.26
C ASP A 285 10.49 -27.83 -6.67
N GLN A 286 10.09 -26.75 -7.35
CA GLN A 286 10.63 -26.34 -8.66
C GLN A 286 12.11 -25.93 -8.58
N ASP A 287 12.51 -25.18 -7.54
CA ASP A 287 13.91 -24.81 -7.34
C ASP A 287 14.77 -26.03 -6.99
N ILE A 288 14.27 -26.94 -6.14
CA ILE A 288 14.97 -28.19 -5.82
C ILE A 288 15.09 -29.09 -7.05
N TRP A 289 14.02 -29.22 -7.84
CA TRP A 289 14.06 -29.93 -9.13
C TRP A 289 15.17 -29.36 -10.02
N ARG A 290 15.27 -28.03 -10.08
CA ARG A 290 16.30 -27.35 -10.87
C ARG A 290 17.70 -27.63 -10.31
N TYR A 291 17.90 -27.57 -9.01
CA TYR A 291 19.19 -27.87 -8.39
C TYR A 291 19.60 -29.33 -8.59
N ILE A 292 18.66 -30.27 -8.55
CA ILE A 292 18.93 -31.69 -8.89
C ILE A 292 19.32 -31.81 -10.37
N SER A 293 18.62 -31.11 -11.27
CA SER A 293 18.97 -31.08 -12.70
C SER A 293 20.36 -30.49 -12.96
N ASP A 294 20.77 -29.48 -12.20
CA ASP A 294 22.11 -28.89 -12.24
C ASP A 294 23.16 -29.73 -11.47
N GLN A 295 22.75 -30.88 -10.93
CA GLN A 295 23.58 -31.82 -10.15
C GLN A 295 24.12 -31.25 -8.83
N TYR A 296 23.48 -30.22 -8.28
CA TYR A 296 23.84 -29.65 -6.98
C TYR A 296 23.44 -30.55 -5.82
N PHE A 297 22.58 -31.55 -6.08
CA PHE A 297 22.19 -32.55 -5.10
C PHE A 297 22.46 -33.96 -5.63
N LYS A 298 23.10 -34.78 -4.80
CA LYS A 298 23.12 -36.23 -4.94
C LYS A 298 21.84 -36.79 -4.36
N GLN A 299 21.29 -37.79 -5.03
CA GLN A 299 20.11 -38.51 -4.58
C GLN A 299 20.56 -39.88 -4.02
N GLU A 300 20.07 -40.24 -2.84
CA GLU A 300 20.33 -41.55 -2.23
C GLU A 300 19.78 -42.68 -3.12
N VAL A 301 20.59 -43.70 -3.39
CA VAL A 301 20.19 -44.88 -4.18
C VAL A 301 19.68 -45.96 -3.24
N VAL A 302 18.40 -46.31 -3.36
CA VAL A 302 17.85 -47.50 -2.70
C VAL A 302 18.02 -48.69 -3.65
N GLU A 303 18.69 -49.75 -3.19
CA GLU A 303 19.20 -50.89 -3.99
C GLU A 303 18.15 -51.61 -4.87
N HIS A 304 16.86 -51.35 -4.67
CA HIS A 304 15.75 -51.97 -5.39
C HIS A 304 14.79 -50.98 -6.08
N GLU A 305 15.10 -49.68 -6.08
CA GLU A 305 14.24 -48.65 -6.70
C GLU A 305 14.64 -48.41 -8.16
N VAL A 306 13.68 -48.54 -9.08
CA VAL A 306 13.91 -48.34 -10.52
C VAL A 306 13.59 -46.88 -10.88
N GLY A 307 14.61 -46.09 -11.21
CA GLY A 307 14.43 -44.69 -11.59
C GLY A 307 14.06 -44.47 -13.07
N SER A 308 14.26 -45.44 -13.96
CA SER A 308 13.76 -45.41 -15.35
C SER A 308 13.57 -46.83 -15.87
N SER A 309 12.51 -47.07 -16.64
CA SER A 309 12.24 -48.37 -17.27
C SER A 309 13.26 -48.73 -18.36
N THR A 310 14.03 -47.77 -18.87
CA THR A 310 14.95 -47.95 -20.01
C THR A 310 16.40 -47.52 -19.74
N MET A 311 16.64 -46.71 -18.72
CA MET A 311 17.96 -46.15 -18.40
C MET A 311 18.38 -46.56 -16.99
N PRO A 312 19.19 -47.64 -16.83
CA PRO A 312 19.52 -48.20 -15.52
C PRO A 312 20.24 -47.25 -14.55
N ASN A 313 20.88 -46.20 -15.07
CA ASN A 313 21.63 -45.21 -14.30
C ASN A 313 20.81 -43.98 -13.88
N LYS A 314 19.55 -43.85 -14.32
CA LYS A 314 18.76 -42.62 -14.11
C LYS A 314 18.07 -42.61 -12.75
N ILE A 315 18.21 -41.52 -12.00
CA ILE A 315 17.50 -41.26 -10.74
C ILE A 315 16.74 -39.93 -10.90
N ASN A 316 15.42 -39.94 -10.69
CA ASN A 316 14.56 -38.76 -10.90
C ASN A 316 14.09 -38.17 -9.56
N PRO A 317 13.90 -36.84 -9.48
CA PRO A 317 13.36 -36.15 -8.31
C PRO A 317 11.84 -36.33 -8.15
N TRP A 318 11.33 -37.55 -8.34
CA TRP A 318 9.89 -37.81 -8.47
C TRP A 318 9.07 -37.46 -7.22
N PHE A 319 9.72 -37.40 -6.05
CA PHE A 319 9.11 -36.88 -4.82
C PHE A 319 8.69 -35.41 -4.97
N PHE A 320 9.58 -34.55 -5.46
CA PHE A 320 9.29 -33.13 -5.64
C PHE A 320 8.28 -32.91 -6.77
N GLU A 321 8.36 -33.68 -7.86
CA GLU A 321 7.37 -33.64 -8.95
C GLU A 321 5.98 -34.07 -8.47
N SER A 322 5.90 -35.09 -7.60
CA SER A 322 4.64 -35.55 -7.00
C SER A 322 4.09 -34.54 -5.99
N ALA A 323 4.97 -33.88 -5.24
CA ALA A 323 4.59 -32.83 -4.30
C ALA A 323 4.00 -31.63 -5.03
N GLU A 324 4.69 -31.13 -6.07
CA GLU A 324 4.24 -30.04 -6.93
C GLU A 324 2.84 -30.31 -7.49
N GLY A 325 2.62 -31.49 -8.09
CA GLY A 325 1.32 -31.88 -8.63
C GLY A 325 0.22 -31.92 -7.57
N ALA A 326 0.51 -32.45 -6.38
CA ALA A 326 -0.43 -32.50 -5.27
C ALA A 326 -0.79 -31.08 -4.78
N PHE A 327 0.17 -30.17 -4.68
CA PHE A 327 -0.10 -28.78 -4.28
C PHE A 327 -0.96 -28.04 -5.31
N TYR A 328 -0.77 -28.25 -6.61
CA TYR A 328 -1.65 -27.69 -7.64
C TYR A 328 -3.09 -28.20 -7.52
N GLU A 329 -3.28 -29.51 -7.36
CA GLU A 329 -4.61 -30.11 -7.15
C GLU A 329 -5.31 -29.58 -5.89
N SER A 330 -4.55 -29.40 -4.81
CA SER A 330 -5.04 -28.80 -3.57
C SER A 330 -5.48 -27.35 -3.79
N ASN A 331 -4.64 -26.53 -4.43
CA ASN A 331 -4.91 -25.12 -4.69
C ASN A 331 -6.13 -24.90 -5.60
N ALA A 332 -6.28 -25.70 -6.66
CA ALA A 332 -7.44 -25.62 -7.54
C ALA A 332 -8.75 -25.79 -6.76
N LYS A 333 -8.78 -26.71 -5.80
CA LYS A 333 -9.97 -26.96 -4.96
C LYS A 333 -10.19 -25.86 -3.93
N TYR A 334 -9.14 -25.42 -3.22
CA TYR A 334 -9.26 -24.31 -2.27
C TYR A 334 -9.79 -23.04 -2.95
N ILE A 335 -9.27 -22.69 -4.13
CA ILE A 335 -9.76 -21.54 -4.90
C ILE A 335 -11.24 -21.69 -5.25
N GLY A 336 -11.65 -22.87 -5.73
CA GLY A 336 -13.06 -23.15 -6.01
C GLY A 336 -13.95 -23.03 -4.76
N PHE A 337 -13.50 -23.50 -3.60
CA PHE A 337 -14.23 -23.36 -2.35
C PHE A 337 -14.35 -21.91 -1.89
N MET A 338 -13.28 -21.13 -1.99
CA MET A 338 -13.30 -19.70 -1.63
C MET A 338 -14.31 -18.93 -2.48
N GLN A 339 -14.41 -19.23 -3.79
CA GLN A 339 -15.37 -18.59 -4.67
C GLN A 339 -16.82 -19.03 -4.39
N LYS A 340 -17.03 -20.29 -3.99
CA LYS A 340 -18.36 -20.88 -3.88
C LYS A 340 -18.99 -20.75 -2.49
N LEU A 341 -18.22 -20.86 -1.42
CA LEU A 341 -18.79 -21.03 -0.06
C LEU A 341 -19.38 -19.74 0.50
N GLN A 342 -18.87 -18.57 0.12
CA GLN A 342 -19.38 -17.27 0.59
C GLN A 342 -20.72 -16.87 -0.06
N ILE A 343 -21.19 -17.63 -1.05
CA ILE A 343 -22.38 -17.30 -1.84
C ILE A 343 -23.46 -18.35 -1.57
N SER A 344 -24.58 -17.91 -0.99
CA SER A 344 -25.78 -18.71 -0.76
C SER A 344 -27.02 -17.82 -0.93
N ARG A 345 -28.03 -18.28 -1.68
CA ARG A 345 -29.22 -17.47 -1.98
C ARG A 345 -30.11 -17.31 -0.74
N LEU A 346 -30.52 -16.08 -0.44
CA LEU A 346 -31.39 -15.74 0.69
C LEU A 346 -30.85 -16.31 2.02
N GLN A 347 -31.70 -16.95 2.83
CA GLN A 347 -31.28 -17.54 4.11
C GLN A 347 -30.45 -18.83 3.95
N ARG A 348 -30.51 -19.48 2.78
CA ARG A 348 -29.51 -20.43 2.24
C ARG A 348 -30.05 -21.11 0.97
N ASP A 349 -29.14 -21.65 0.17
CA ASP A 349 -29.39 -22.82 -0.69
C ASP A 349 -28.43 -23.97 -0.32
N LEU A 350 -28.71 -25.18 -0.80
CA LEU A 350 -27.98 -26.41 -0.40
C LEU A 350 -26.78 -26.74 -1.30
N SER A 351 -26.32 -25.80 -2.14
CA SER A 351 -25.18 -26.04 -3.03
C SER A 351 -23.85 -26.18 -2.26
N ASP A 352 -23.75 -25.60 -1.07
CA ASP A 352 -22.60 -25.72 -0.16
C ASP A 352 -22.40 -27.14 0.34
N HIS A 353 -23.47 -27.87 0.62
CA HIS A 353 -23.41 -29.23 1.15
C HIS A 353 -22.51 -30.18 0.33
N ARG A 354 -22.50 -30.07 -1.00
CA ARG A 354 -21.59 -30.85 -1.85
C ARG A 354 -20.15 -30.37 -1.78
N ALA A 355 -19.92 -29.06 -1.74
CA ALA A 355 -18.58 -28.49 -1.65
C ALA A 355 -17.91 -28.76 -0.31
N LEU A 356 -18.66 -28.69 0.80
CA LEU A 356 -18.14 -28.93 2.15
C LEU A 356 -17.57 -30.36 2.30
N ARG A 357 -18.19 -31.35 1.65
CA ARG A 357 -17.67 -32.74 1.61
C ARG A 357 -16.39 -32.88 0.80
N GLY A 358 -16.06 -31.91 -0.04
CA GLY A 358 -14.83 -31.85 -0.82
C GLY A 358 -13.64 -31.24 -0.07
N ILE A 359 -13.83 -30.59 1.08
CA ILE A 359 -12.75 -29.91 1.81
C ILE A 359 -11.64 -30.89 2.22
N GLY A 360 -12.04 -32.08 2.67
CA GLY A 360 -11.09 -33.14 3.03
C GLY A 360 -10.17 -33.55 1.88
N VAL A 361 -10.67 -33.50 0.63
CA VAL A 361 -9.90 -33.81 -0.58
C VAL A 361 -8.81 -32.75 -0.82
N ALA A 362 -9.14 -31.46 -0.66
CA ALA A 362 -8.16 -30.39 -0.80
C ALA A 362 -7.06 -30.48 0.26
N LEU A 363 -7.43 -30.73 1.52
CA LEU A 363 -6.47 -30.90 2.61
C LEU A 363 -5.63 -32.18 2.43
N ALA A 364 -6.21 -33.26 1.92
CA ALA A 364 -5.50 -34.49 1.62
C ALA A 364 -4.39 -34.29 0.59
N TYR A 365 -4.66 -33.60 -0.52
CA TYR A 365 -3.62 -33.25 -1.50
C TYR A 365 -2.56 -32.31 -0.92
N SER A 366 -2.99 -31.33 -0.11
CA SER A 366 -2.07 -30.41 0.59
C SER A 366 -1.10 -31.19 1.48
N PHE A 367 -1.63 -32.12 2.28
CA PHE A 367 -0.87 -32.97 3.19
C PHE A 367 0.03 -33.97 2.46
N LEU A 368 -0.46 -34.51 1.34
CA LEU A 368 0.31 -35.39 0.46
C LEU A 368 1.54 -34.67 -0.08
N GLY A 369 1.38 -33.43 -0.54
CA GLY A 369 2.48 -32.57 -0.96
C GLY A 369 3.54 -32.41 0.12
N LEU A 370 3.13 -32.03 1.35
CA LEU A 370 4.05 -31.92 2.48
C LEU A 370 4.83 -33.21 2.75
N LYS A 371 4.16 -34.36 2.69
CA LYS A 371 4.80 -35.67 2.89
C LYS A 371 5.82 -35.99 1.79
N TYR A 372 5.49 -35.67 0.54
CA TYR A 372 6.39 -35.92 -0.57
C TYR A 372 7.61 -34.98 -0.54
N THR A 373 7.43 -33.68 -0.28
CA THR A 373 8.55 -32.74 -0.10
C THR A 373 9.45 -33.18 1.06
N TYR A 374 8.87 -33.60 2.19
CA TYR A 374 9.63 -34.11 3.33
C TYR A 374 10.50 -35.32 2.95
N LYS A 375 9.90 -36.34 2.30
CA LYS A 375 10.64 -37.53 1.84
C LYS A 375 11.70 -37.20 0.79
N GLY A 376 11.41 -36.26 -0.11
CA GLY A 376 12.37 -35.78 -1.10
C GLY A 376 13.60 -35.16 -0.43
N LEU A 377 13.39 -34.35 0.60
CA LEU A 377 14.48 -33.73 1.34
C LEU A 377 15.33 -34.72 2.14
N GLU A 378 14.74 -35.78 2.67
CA GLU A 378 15.51 -36.84 3.34
C GLU A 378 16.46 -37.59 2.39
N ARG A 379 16.17 -37.59 1.09
CA ARG A 379 16.88 -38.37 0.07
C ARG A 379 17.92 -37.57 -0.71
N ILE A 380 18.11 -36.28 -0.40
CA ILE A 380 19.09 -35.44 -1.11
C ILE A 380 20.20 -34.94 -0.19
N GLU A 381 21.42 -34.91 -0.72
CA GLU A 381 22.57 -34.28 -0.08
C GLU A 381 23.29 -33.34 -1.06
N PRO A 382 23.66 -32.11 -0.65
CA PRO A 382 24.40 -31.20 -1.53
C PRO A 382 25.74 -31.78 -2.03
N ASP A 383 25.98 -31.74 -3.33
CA ASP A 383 27.29 -32.01 -3.92
C ASP A 383 28.16 -30.75 -3.83
N GLN A 384 28.87 -30.61 -2.71
CA GLN A 384 29.72 -29.45 -2.45
C GLN A 384 30.80 -29.26 -3.53
N SER A 385 31.33 -30.36 -4.08
CA SER A 385 32.36 -30.31 -5.12
C SER A 385 31.79 -29.75 -6.42
N LYS A 386 30.62 -30.24 -6.85
CA LYS A 386 29.94 -29.74 -8.05
C LYS A 386 29.55 -28.26 -7.90
N ILE A 387 28.95 -27.87 -6.78
CA ILE A 387 28.58 -26.48 -6.50
C ILE A 387 29.80 -25.56 -6.55
N LYS A 388 30.92 -25.96 -5.93
CA LYS A 388 32.16 -25.19 -5.93
C LYS A 388 32.80 -25.09 -7.32
N ASN A 389 32.73 -26.15 -8.11
CA ASN A 389 33.25 -26.14 -9.48
C ASN A 389 32.45 -25.16 -10.35
N ASP A 390 31.11 -25.20 -10.29
CA ASP A 390 30.24 -24.32 -11.08
C ASP A 390 30.34 -22.84 -10.68
N LEU A 391 30.63 -22.57 -9.41
CA LEU A 391 30.96 -21.22 -8.94
C LEU A 391 32.22 -20.70 -9.64
N ASN A 392 33.24 -21.54 -9.81
CA ASN A 392 34.52 -21.17 -10.39
C ASN A 392 34.55 -21.12 -11.93
N GLU A 393 33.49 -21.54 -12.61
CA GLU A 393 33.40 -21.53 -14.07
C GLU A 393 33.40 -20.12 -14.67
N ASN A 394 32.85 -19.12 -13.95
CA ASN A 394 32.76 -17.76 -14.46
C ASN A 394 32.93 -16.71 -13.35
N TRP A 395 34.12 -16.14 -13.31
CA TRP A 395 34.47 -15.06 -12.39
C TRP A 395 33.84 -13.72 -12.75
N GLY A 396 33.13 -13.59 -13.88
CA GLY A 396 32.46 -12.35 -14.28
C GLY A 396 31.45 -11.82 -13.25
N VAL A 397 30.94 -12.68 -12.37
CA VAL A 397 29.97 -12.31 -11.32
C VAL A 397 30.53 -11.32 -10.28
N VAL A 398 31.85 -11.23 -10.09
CA VAL A 398 32.45 -10.27 -9.13
C VAL A 398 32.68 -8.87 -9.74
N LEU A 399 32.44 -8.69 -11.04
CA LEU A 399 32.59 -7.40 -11.72
C LEU A 399 31.66 -6.33 -11.15
N GLU A 400 30.51 -6.73 -10.61
CA GLU A 400 29.62 -5.84 -9.85
C GLU A 400 30.29 -5.31 -8.57
N GLY A 401 30.96 -6.18 -7.81
CA GLY A 401 31.73 -5.77 -6.64
C GLY A 401 32.85 -4.80 -7.01
N ILE A 402 33.60 -5.12 -8.06
CA ILE A 402 34.70 -4.28 -8.58
C ILE A 402 34.19 -2.91 -9.01
N GLN A 403 33.14 -2.83 -9.86
CA GLN A 403 32.64 -1.51 -10.29
C GLN A 403 32.07 -0.69 -9.12
N THR A 404 31.53 -1.34 -8.10
CA THR A 404 31.00 -0.66 -6.91
C THR A 404 32.11 -0.05 -6.07
N ILE A 405 33.22 -0.78 -5.86
CA ILE A 405 34.41 -0.26 -5.19
C ILE A 405 35.03 0.89 -6.01
N LEU A 406 35.12 0.78 -7.33
CA LEU A 406 35.60 1.88 -8.19
C LEU A 406 34.71 3.13 -8.10
N ARG A 407 33.38 2.97 -8.03
CA ARG A 407 32.44 4.09 -7.83
C ARG A 407 32.65 4.78 -6.48
N ARG A 408 32.91 4.02 -5.41
CA ARG A 408 33.23 4.57 -4.07
C ARG A 408 34.42 5.52 -4.12
N GLU A 409 35.41 5.20 -4.96
CA GLU A 409 36.64 5.98 -5.16
C GLU A 409 36.50 7.09 -6.21
N GLY A 410 35.28 7.36 -6.69
CA GLY A 410 35.00 8.47 -7.62
C GLY A 410 35.26 8.16 -9.11
N VAL A 411 35.45 6.89 -9.49
CA VAL A 411 35.61 6.51 -10.91
C VAL A 411 34.26 6.58 -11.62
N SER A 412 34.05 7.64 -12.39
CA SER A 412 32.75 7.99 -13.01
C SER A 412 32.28 7.01 -14.10
N ASN A 413 33.20 6.28 -14.75
CA ASN A 413 32.90 5.31 -15.83
C ASN A 413 33.09 3.84 -15.41
N ALA A 414 33.11 3.54 -14.10
CA ALA A 414 33.37 2.20 -13.56
C ALA A 414 32.53 1.08 -14.19
N TYR A 415 31.24 1.32 -14.42
CA TYR A 415 30.34 0.34 -15.07
C TYR A 415 30.72 0.07 -16.52
N GLU A 416 31.02 1.09 -17.31
CA GLU A 416 31.40 0.90 -18.71
C GLU A 416 32.77 0.21 -18.85
N LEU A 417 33.69 0.44 -17.89
CA LEU A 417 34.97 -0.27 -17.81
C LEU A 417 34.76 -1.78 -17.58
N THR A 418 33.98 -2.16 -16.56
CA THR A 418 33.73 -3.57 -16.26
C THR A 418 32.86 -4.25 -17.33
N LYS A 419 31.88 -3.54 -17.89
CA LYS A 419 31.07 -4.01 -19.02
C LYS A 419 31.91 -4.26 -20.27
N LYS A 420 32.78 -3.31 -20.66
CA LYS A 420 33.68 -3.49 -21.81
C LYS A 420 34.62 -4.68 -21.61
N PHE A 421 35.06 -4.90 -20.37
CA PHE A 421 35.93 -6.02 -20.04
C PHE A 421 35.21 -7.38 -20.11
N GLY A 422 34.06 -7.51 -19.43
CA GLY A 422 33.38 -8.80 -19.21
C GLY A 422 32.23 -9.17 -20.15
N ARG A 423 31.69 -8.24 -20.95
CA ARG A 423 30.52 -8.55 -21.79
C ARG A 423 30.83 -9.64 -22.81
N GLY A 424 30.03 -10.72 -22.76
CA GLY A 424 30.12 -11.84 -23.70
C GLY A 424 31.33 -12.76 -23.49
N LYS A 425 32.02 -12.65 -22.34
CA LYS A 425 33.18 -13.48 -22.00
C LYS A 425 32.92 -14.29 -20.74
N THR A 426 33.43 -15.50 -20.71
CA THR A 426 33.64 -16.28 -19.49
C THR A 426 35.00 -15.91 -18.94
N LEU A 427 35.05 -15.45 -17.69
CA LEU A 427 36.28 -14.95 -17.09
C LEU A 427 36.83 -15.93 -16.06
N ASN A 428 38.15 -16.06 -16.00
CA ASN A 428 38.85 -16.75 -14.91
C ASN A 428 39.50 -15.74 -13.95
N ARG A 429 40.09 -16.25 -12.86
CA ARG A 429 40.74 -15.42 -11.84
C ARG A 429 41.88 -14.57 -12.40
N SER A 430 42.72 -15.13 -13.27
CA SER A 430 43.88 -14.42 -13.84
C SER A 430 43.43 -13.26 -14.73
N ASP A 431 42.34 -13.43 -15.49
CA ASP A 431 41.78 -12.36 -16.33
C ASP A 431 41.39 -11.13 -15.48
N LEU A 432 40.77 -11.35 -14.31
CA LEU A 432 40.41 -10.27 -13.39
C LEU A 432 41.62 -9.59 -12.76
N GLU A 433 42.66 -10.36 -12.40
CA GLU A 433 43.88 -9.80 -11.83
C GLU A 433 44.58 -8.88 -12.83
N GLN A 434 44.69 -9.32 -14.09
CA GLN A 434 45.24 -8.50 -15.17
C GLN A 434 44.39 -7.24 -15.42
N PHE A 435 43.06 -7.37 -15.38
CA PHE A 435 42.16 -6.22 -15.49
C PHE A 435 42.38 -5.22 -14.36
N ILE A 436 42.44 -5.67 -13.11
CA ILE A 436 42.66 -4.81 -11.94
C ILE A 436 44.01 -4.09 -12.04
N ILE A 437 45.08 -4.80 -12.44
CA ILE A 437 46.41 -4.21 -12.67
C ILE A 437 46.36 -3.13 -13.76
N SER A 438 45.59 -3.35 -14.83
CA SER A 438 45.47 -2.40 -15.95
C SER A 438 44.78 -1.07 -15.62
N LEU A 439 44.07 -0.99 -14.48
CA LEU A 439 43.32 0.19 -14.07
C LEU A 439 44.19 1.31 -13.46
N ASN A 440 45.50 1.08 -13.25
CA ASN A 440 46.46 2.07 -12.71
C ASN A 440 45.96 2.77 -11.43
N LEU A 441 45.44 1.98 -10.49
CA LEU A 441 44.86 2.45 -9.23
C LEU A 441 45.94 2.72 -8.18
N THR A 442 45.57 3.33 -7.05
CA THR A 442 46.48 3.43 -5.90
C THR A 442 46.86 2.04 -5.40
N PRO A 443 48.08 1.82 -4.88
CA PRO A 443 48.50 0.49 -4.41
C PRO A 443 47.54 -0.12 -3.37
N GLN A 444 46.99 0.72 -2.50
CA GLN A 444 46.02 0.31 -1.47
C GLN A 444 44.69 -0.18 -2.07
N LEU A 445 44.15 0.54 -3.06
CA LEU A 445 42.90 0.16 -3.72
C LEU A 445 43.08 -1.07 -4.61
N GLN A 446 44.22 -1.18 -5.28
CA GLN A 446 44.57 -2.36 -6.07
C GLN A 446 44.68 -3.60 -5.18
N GLU A 447 45.30 -3.49 -4.00
CA GLU A 447 45.36 -4.57 -3.02
C GLU A 447 43.97 -4.97 -2.50
N GLU A 448 43.10 -3.99 -2.23
CA GLU A 448 41.71 -4.25 -1.81
C GLU A 448 40.93 -5.03 -2.88
N LEU A 449 40.99 -4.60 -4.15
CA LEU A 449 40.33 -5.28 -5.26
C LEU A 449 40.88 -6.68 -5.50
N LEU A 450 42.19 -6.88 -5.37
CA LEU A 450 42.81 -8.20 -5.50
C LEU A 450 42.43 -9.14 -4.35
N LYS A 451 42.07 -8.63 -3.16
CA LYS A 451 41.57 -9.46 -2.06
C LYS A 451 40.15 -9.98 -2.28
N LEU A 452 39.36 -9.37 -3.18
CA LEU A 452 38.00 -9.82 -3.45
C LEU A 452 38.02 -11.19 -4.14
N THR A 453 37.46 -12.21 -3.48
CA THR A 453 37.28 -13.57 -4.06
C THR A 453 35.81 -13.87 -4.32
N ILE A 454 35.54 -14.81 -5.22
CA ILE A 454 34.17 -15.24 -5.54
C ILE A 454 33.48 -15.91 -4.34
N GLU A 455 34.25 -16.58 -3.48
CA GLU A 455 33.76 -17.21 -2.25
C GLU A 455 33.43 -16.19 -1.14
N GLN A 456 34.09 -15.03 -1.15
CA GLN A 456 33.84 -13.95 -0.19
C GLN A 456 32.77 -12.97 -0.67
N TYR A 457 32.48 -12.92 -1.98
CA TYR A 457 31.47 -12.04 -2.57
C TYR A 457 30.04 -12.58 -2.40
N ILE A 458 29.64 -12.84 -1.15
CA ILE A 458 28.34 -13.42 -0.76
C ILE A 458 27.45 -12.44 0.02
N GLY A 459 27.92 -11.21 0.23
CA GLY A 459 27.24 -10.22 1.07
C GLY A 459 26.94 -10.77 2.46
N TYR A 460 25.68 -10.66 2.90
CA TYR A 460 25.20 -11.14 4.21
C TYR A 460 24.49 -12.49 4.12
N ALA A 461 24.77 -13.32 3.11
CA ALA A 461 24.00 -14.55 2.89
C ALA A 461 24.00 -15.49 4.12
N GLN A 462 25.14 -15.64 4.79
CA GLN A 462 25.24 -16.50 5.97
C GLN A 462 24.41 -15.94 7.14
N GLU A 463 24.53 -14.65 7.43
CA GLU A 463 23.83 -13.97 8.52
C GLU A 463 22.31 -13.95 8.29
N LEU A 464 21.89 -13.82 7.03
CA LEU A 464 20.47 -13.90 6.64
C LEU A 464 19.92 -15.32 6.82
N ALA A 465 20.70 -16.35 6.51
CA ALA A 465 20.32 -17.73 6.77
C ALA A 465 20.13 -17.98 8.28
N GLU A 466 21.09 -17.54 9.11
CA GLU A 466 21.01 -17.62 10.57
C GLU A 466 19.80 -16.85 11.12
N THR A 467 19.50 -15.68 10.54
CA THR A 467 18.35 -14.85 10.93
C THR A 467 17.03 -15.59 10.68
N ALA A 468 16.85 -16.24 9.54
CA ALA A 468 15.65 -17.02 9.25
C ALA A 468 15.52 -18.24 10.17
N VAL A 469 16.61 -18.96 10.44
CA VAL A 469 16.62 -20.10 11.38
C VAL A 469 16.27 -19.64 12.79
N LYS A 470 16.80 -18.49 13.22
CA LYS A 470 16.46 -17.86 14.50
C LYS A 470 14.99 -17.47 14.55
N HIS A 471 14.47 -16.87 13.48
CA HIS A 471 13.06 -16.50 13.38
C HIS A 471 12.15 -17.72 13.55
N TRP A 472 12.43 -18.83 12.85
CA TRP A 472 11.69 -20.08 13.03
C TRP A 472 11.74 -20.60 14.47
N LYS A 473 12.91 -20.60 15.11
CA LYS A 473 13.06 -21.02 16.52
C LYS A 473 12.21 -20.15 17.45
N GLN A 474 12.24 -18.83 17.28
CA GLN A 474 11.46 -17.88 18.08
C GLN A 474 9.95 -18.05 17.87
N ALA A 475 9.50 -18.19 16.63
CA ALA A 475 8.09 -18.42 16.30
C ALA A 475 7.58 -19.71 16.95
N LYS A 476 8.34 -20.82 16.83
CA LYS A 476 8.01 -22.09 17.48
C LYS A 476 7.89 -21.95 18.99
N GLU A 477 8.85 -21.31 19.65
CA GLU A 477 8.83 -21.12 21.10
C GLU A 477 7.67 -20.26 21.58
N ALA A 478 7.34 -19.19 20.84
CA ALA A 478 6.21 -18.32 21.15
C ALA A 478 4.88 -19.07 21.10
N LEU A 479 4.71 -19.96 20.12
CA LEU A 479 3.50 -20.77 19.97
C LEU A 479 3.35 -21.83 21.07
N VAL A 480 4.45 -22.39 21.59
CA VAL A 480 4.42 -23.31 22.74
C VAL A 480 4.06 -22.59 24.04
N LYS A 481 4.56 -21.37 24.26
CA LYS A 481 4.26 -20.56 25.47
C LYS A 481 2.82 -20.04 25.52
N HIS A 482 2.07 -20.12 24.42
CA HIS A 482 0.67 -19.69 24.32
C HIS A 482 -0.34 -20.84 24.29
N GLN A 483 0.06 -22.06 24.67
CA GLN A 483 -0.92 -23.10 25.00
C GLN A 483 -1.65 -22.72 26.30
N PRO A 484 -2.98 -22.50 26.28
CA PRO A 484 -3.73 -22.33 27.52
C PRO A 484 -3.70 -23.64 28.32
N PRO A 485 -3.60 -23.59 29.66
CA PRO A 485 -3.83 -24.76 30.50
C PRO A 485 -5.27 -25.28 30.30
N PRO A 486 -5.57 -26.57 30.57
CA PRO A 486 -6.94 -27.08 30.52
C PRO A 486 -7.84 -26.22 31.41
N ALA A 487 -8.97 -25.80 30.85
CA ALA A 487 -9.85 -24.78 31.42
C ALA A 487 -10.44 -25.22 32.76
N ASN A 488 -9.99 -24.60 33.85
CA ASN A 488 -10.78 -24.47 35.08
C ASN A 488 -11.44 -23.08 35.06
N ILE A 489 -12.76 -23.09 34.98
CA ILE A 489 -13.63 -21.92 34.81
C ILE A 489 -13.87 -21.27 36.19
N GLN A 490 -13.57 -19.96 36.29
CA GLN A 490 -14.23 -19.07 37.26
C GLN A 490 -14.70 -17.79 36.56
N PRO A 491 -15.90 -17.28 36.87
CA PRO A 491 -16.50 -16.14 36.18
C PRO A 491 -15.98 -14.79 36.71
N LEU A 492 -15.65 -13.88 35.78
CA LEU A 492 -15.28 -12.49 36.10
C LEU A 492 -16.48 -11.55 35.89
N THR A 493 -16.65 -10.62 36.84
CA THR A 493 -17.68 -9.56 36.85
C THR A 493 -17.18 -8.27 36.18
N PRO A 494 -18.10 -7.40 35.69
CA PRO A 494 -17.74 -6.26 34.84
C PRO A 494 -17.57 -4.94 35.64
N ASP A 495 -16.54 -4.16 35.29
CA ASP A 495 -16.25 -2.87 35.93
C ASP A 495 -16.65 -1.65 35.08
N LYS A 496 -17.02 -0.58 35.78
CA LYS A 496 -17.73 0.62 35.31
C LYS A 496 -16.82 1.68 34.66
N GLN A 497 -17.34 2.32 33.60
CA GLN A 497 -16.76 3.50 32.96
C GLN A 497 -16.96 4.77 33.82
N SER A 498 -15.96 5.66 33.85
CA SER A 498 -16.06 7.03 34.36
C SER A 498 -15.85 8.05 33.24
N VAL A 499 -16.69 9.09 33.26
CA VAL A 499 -16.72 10.23 32.33
C VAL A 499 -16.04 11.41 33.02
N ALA A 500 -15.11 12.09 32.34
CA ALA A 500 -14.47 13.31 32.84
C ALA A 500 -14.76 14.52 31.94
N SER A 501 -15.30 15.56 32.57
CA SER A 501 -15.61 16.89 32.03
C SER A 501 -14.39 17.82 31.99
N SER A 502 -14.29 18.68 30.98
CA SER A 502 -13.23 19.70 30.83
C SER A 502 -13.72 21.12 31.21
N PRO A 503 -12.87 22.00 31.78
CA PRO A 503 -13.21 23.40 32.06
C PRO A 503 -12.67 24.38 30.99
N PRO A 504 -13.20 25.61 30.88
CA PRO A 504 -12.70 26.62 29.94
C PRO A 504 -11.61 27.50 30.58
N ALA A 505 -10.54 27.79 29.85
CA ALA A 505 -9.53 28.76 30.25
C ALA A 505 -9.50 29.93 29.26
N THR A 506 -9.82 31.12 29.75
CA THR A 506 -9.65 32.42 29.08
C THR A 506 -8.20 32.88 29.21
N TYR A 507 -7.58 33.31 28.10
CA TYR A 507 -6.25 33.92 28.11
C TYR A 507 -6.26 35.27 27.37
N ASN A 508 -5.70 36.30 28.03
CA ASN A 508 -5.41 37.63 27.48
C ASN A 508 -4.03 37.63 26.80
N PHE A 509 -3.91 38.34 25.67
CA PHE A 509 -2.65 38.52 24.92
C PHE A 509 -2.13 39.96 24.99
N PRO A 510 -0.80 40.18 24.89
CA PRO A 510 -0.19 41.49 24.72
C PRO A 510 -0.30 42.00 23.26
N PRO A 511 -0.23 43.32 23.01
CA PRO A 511 -0.40 43.88 21.67
C PRO A 511 0.88 43.73 20.83
N THR A 512 0.75 43.19 19.62
CA THR A 512 1.82 43.16 18.61
C THR A 512 1.93 44.49 17.84
N PRO A 513 3.13 44.90 17.40
CA PRO A 513 3.38 46.22 16.83
C PRO A 513 2.75 46.38 15.43
N ARG A 514 2.07 47.50 15.19
CA ARG A 514 1.66 47.94 13.86
C ARG A 514 2.87 48.58 13.17
N HIS A 515 3.36 47.98 12.08
CA HIS A 515 4.31 48.64 11.18
C HIS A 515 3.56 49.40 10.07
N PRO A 516 3.97 50.63 9.72
CA PRO A 516 3.27 51.47 8.76
C PRO A 516 3.45 50.98 7.32
N LEU A 517 2.37 51.07 6.54
CA LEU A 517 2.26 50.69 5.13
C LEU A 517 3.02 51.66 4.21
N PRO A 518 3.62 51.20 3.09
CA PRO A 518 4.11 52.08 2.04
C PRO A 518 2.94 52.77 1.31
N THR A 519 3.08 54.08 1.10
CA THR A 519 2.14 54.94 0.38
C THR A 519 2.49 55.03 -1.10
N THR A 520 1.69 54.42 -1.98
CA THR A 520 1.49 54.80 -3.40
C THR A 520 0.06 54.42 -3.83
N SER A 521 -0.46 55.06 -4.88
CA SER A 521 -1.79 54.95 -5.53
C SER A 521 -2.77 53.89 -4.98
N GLN A 522 -4.02 54.28 -4.71
CA GLN A 522 -5.05 53.36 -4.18
C GLN A 522 -5.05 52.01 -4.93
N PRO A 523 -4.83 50.88 -4.23
CA PRO A 523 -4.72 49.58 -4.89
C PRO A 523 -6.06 49.19 -5.55
N PRO A 524 -6.01 48.39 -6.63
CA PRO A 524 -7.20 47.95 -7.34
C PRO A 524 -8.15 47.19 -6.42
N GLN A 525 -9.43 47.13 -6.79
CA GLN A 525 -10.41 46.37 -6.03
C GLN A 525 -10.05 44.87 -6.04
N SER A 526 -9.65 44.32 -7.19
CA SER A 526 -9.19 42.95 -7.30
C SER A 526 -7.81 42.85 -7.96
N LEU A 527 -6.90 42.12 -7.31
CA LEU A 527 -5.53 41.90 -7.78
C LEU A 527 -5.21 40.41 -7.81
N ALA A 528 -4.65 39.90 -8.89
CA ALA A 528 -4.11 38.53 -8.96
C ALA A 528 -2.59 38.53 -9.08
N ILE A 529 -1.93 37.71 -8.24
CA ILE A 529 -0.49 37.47 -8.29
C ILE A 529 -0.25 36.07 -8.86
N LEU A 530 0.28 36.01 -10.07
CA LEU A 530 0.51 34.78 -10.83
C LEU A 530 2.01 34.57 -11.06
N GLY A 531 2.46 33.31 -11.10
CA GLY A 531 3.86 33.00 -11.41
C GLY A 531 4.06 33.01 -12.91
N GLY A 532 5.07 33.70 -13.40
CA GLY A 532 5.34 33.83 -14.83
C GLY A 532 6.15 32.68 -15.44
N GLN A 533 6.62 31.73 -14.64
CA GLN A 533 7.51 30.64 -15.06
C GLN A 533 6.97 29.29 -14.53
N TRP A 534 7.81 28.46 -13.92
CA TRP A 534 7.47 27.12 -13.41
C TRP A 534 7.24 27.06 -11.88
N GLY A 535 6.83 28.17 -11.27
CA GLY A 535 6.17 28.16 -9.96
C GLY A 535 7.02 28.50 -8.75
N ASP A 536 8.29 28.85 -8.92
CA ASP A 536 9.21 29.18 -7.82
C ASP A 536 9.71 30.64 -7.80
N GLU A 537 8.95 31.54 -8.44
CA GLU A 537 9.35 32.93 -8.70
C GLU A 537 9.25 33.86 -7.49
N GLY A 538 8.93 33.32 -6.30
CA GLY A 538 8.80 34.11 -5.08
C GLY A 538 7.41 34.72 -4.85
N LYS A 539 6.35 34.15 -5.45
CA LYS A 539 4.95 34.61 -5.28
C LYS A 539 4.55 34.88 -3.84
N GLY A 540 4.89 33.99 -2.90
CA GLY A 540 4.54 34.15 -1.47
C GLY A 540 5.05 35.46 -0.88
N LYS A 541 6.26 35.90 -1.24
CA LYS A 541 6.82 37.20 -0.85
C LYS A 541 6.02 38.37 -1.44
N ILE A 542 5.63 38.25 -2.71
CA ILE A 542 4.87 39.30 -3.40
C ILE A 542 3.46 39.43 -2.80
N VAL A 543 2.80 38.31 -2.51
CA VAL A 543 1.50 38.31 -1.85
C VAL A 543 1.63 38.92 -0.44
N ASP A 544 2.66 38.55 0.33
CA ASP A 544 2.93 39.17 1.64
C ASP A 544 3.16 40.69 1.55
N TRP A 545 3.85 41.15 0.51
CA TRP A 545 4.09 42.57 0.28
C TRP A 545 2.80 43.38 0.10
N PHE A 546 1.83 42.82 -0.64
CA PHE A 546 0.53 43.44 -0.90
C PHE A 546 -0.54 43.15 0.16
N ALA A 547 -0.48 42.00 0.85
CA ALA A 547 -1.59 41.46 1.65
C ALA A 547 -2.23 42.49 2.57
N SER A 548 -1.42 43.24 3.31
CA SER A 548 -1.87 44.25 4.29
C SER A 548 -2.71 45.41 3.71
N GLN A 549 -2.84 45.51 2.38
CA GLN A 549 -3.66 46.52 1.69
C GLN A 549 -5.04 46.00 1.25
N PHE A 550 -5.29 44.69 1.42
CA PHE A 550 -6.48 43.99 0.96
C PHE A 550 -7.32 43.48 2.14
N ASN A 551 -8.61 43.25 1.89
CA ASN A 551 -9.54 42.72 2.88
C ASN A 551 -9.58 41.19 2.85
N LEU A 552 -9.40 40.60 1.67
CA LEU A 552 -9.43 39.17 1.43
C LEU A 552 -8.16 38.71 0.70
N VAL A 553 -7.63 37.54 1.08
CA VAL A 553 -6.65 36.79 0.28
C VAL A 553 -7.23 35.42 -0.06
N VAL A 554 -7.25 35.09 -1.36
CA VAL A 554 -7.96 33.92 -1.88
C VAL A 554 -7.00 33.03 -2.65
N ARG A 555 -6.89 31.76 -2.26
CA ARG A 555 -6.25 30.73 -3.08
C ARG A 555 -7.33 30.01 -3.90
N ALA A 556 -7.30 30.19 -5.21
CA ALA A 556 -8.38 29.77 -6.09
C ALA A 556 -8.23 28.33 -6.63
N THR A 557 -7.00 27.90 -6.94
CA THR A 557 -6.69 26.61 -7.60
C THR A 557 -5.45 25.95 -7.01
N GLY A 558 -5.03 24.83 -7.61
CA GLY A 558 -3.88 24.05 -7.18
C GLY A 558 -4.23 23.12 -6.02
N GLY A 559 -3.23 22.82 -5.19
CA GLY A 559 -3.37 22.04 -3.98
C GLY A 559 -2.15 22.21 -3.08
N ASN A 560 -1.88 21.21 -2.24
CA ASN A 560 -0.72 21.22 -1.34
C ASN A 560 0.63 21.04 -2.06
N ASN A 561 0.73 21.19 -3.38
CA ASN A 561 2.00 21.23 -4.11
C ASN A 561 2.68 22.62 -4.07
N ALA A 562 1.92 23.69 -3.80
CA ALA A 562 2.46 25.03 -3.60
C ALA A 562 3.43 25.07 -2.42
N GLY A 563 4.39 25.99 -2.41
CA GLY A 563 5.36 26.14 -1.31
C GLY A 563 5.65 27.61 -1.02
N HIS A 564 4.62 28.38 -0.70
CA HIS A 564 4.72 29.83 -0.54
C HIS A 564 5.46 30.18 0.73
N THR A 565 6.74 30.52 0.55
CA THR A 565 7.65 30.87 1.63
C THR A 565 7.54 32.36 1.94
N ILE A 566 7.33 32.68 3.22
CA ILE A 566 7.31 34.04 3.77
C ILE A 566 8.31 34.09 4.92
N VAL A 567 9.03 35.19 5.03
CA VAL A 567 9.97 35.44 6.12
C VAL A 567 9.47 36.63 6.92
N VAL A 568 9.19 36.41 8.22
CA VAL A 568 8.66 37.42 9.13
C VAL A 568 9.71 37.78 10.17
N GLY A 569 9.99 39.08 10.35
CA GLY A 569 11.05 39.58 11.23
C GLY A 569 12.32 39.96 10.46
N GLU A 570 13.30 40.53 11.16
CA GLU A 570 14.57 41.02 10.59
C GLU A 570 15.78 40.32 11.26
N GLY A 571 16.86 40.13 10.49
CA GLY A 571 18.13 39.60 10.99
C GLY A 571 18.03 38.21 11.62
N LEU A 572 18.67 38.01 12.78
CA LEU A 572 18.73 36.72 13.48
C LEU A 572 17.38 36.23 14.04
N HIS A 573 16.36 37.09 14.07
CA HIS A 573 15.01 36.75 14.56
C HIS A 573 14.01 36.42 13.45
N ALA A 574 14.46 36.40 12.18
CA ALA A 574 13.62 36.10 11.03
C ALA A 574 13.07 34.66 11.09
N GLN A 575 11.74 34.53 11.07
CA GLN A 575 11.03 33.26 11.06
C GLN A 575 10.51 32.93 9.66
N LYS A 576 10.85 31.74 9.18
CA LYS A 576 10.38 31.23 7.89
C LYS A 576 9.05 30.48 8.06
N HIS A 577 8.04 30.92 7.33
CA HIS A 577 6.73 30.26 7.19
C HIS A 577 6.60 29.71 5.77
N VAL A 578 6.15 28.46 5.63
CA VAL A 578 5.92 27.85 4.31
C VAL A 578 4.47 27.41 4.25
N PHE A 579 3.71 27.98 3.33
CA PHE A 579 2.30 27.68 3.16
C PHE A 579 2.02 26.84 1.91
N HIS A 580 1.31 25.74 2.10
CA HIS A 580 0.93 24.74 1.11
C HIS A 580 -0.54 24.82 0.71
N LEU A 581 -1.46 25.05 1.65
CA LEU A 581 -2.90 25.22 1.38
C LEU A 581 -3.44 26.56 1.88
N ILE A 582 -3.03 26.98 3.08
CA ILE A 582 -3.50 28.23 3.67
C ILE A 582 -2.98 29.44 2.86
N PRO A 583 -3.84 30.42 2.51
CA PRO A 583 -3.38 31.65 1.88
C PRO A 583 -2.41 32.43 2.78
N SER A 584 -1.38 32.99 2.17
CA SER A 584 -0.27 33.68 2.86
C SER A 584 -0.71 34.88 3.70
N GLY A 585 -1.86 35.50 3.37
CA GLY A 585 -2.46 36.59 4.13
C GLY A 585 -2.85 36.24 5.58
N ILE A 586 -2.81 34.96 5.97
CA ILE A 586 -3.17 34.49 7.31
C ILE A 586 -2.31 35.11 8.42
N LEU A 587 -1.11 35.56 8.07
CA LEU A 587 -0.21 36.26 9.00
C LEU A 587 -0.72 37.66 9.41
N TYR A 588 -1.78 38.15 8.76
CA TYR A 588 -2.40 39.44 9.04
C TYR A 588 -3.81 39.24 9.64
N PRO A 589 -3.98 39.40 10.96
CA PRO A 589 -5.25 39.12 11.65
C PRO A 589 -6.52 39.75 11.04
N PRO A 590 -6.51 41.00 10.52
CA PRO A 590 -7.72 41.61 9.96
C PRO A 590 -8.17 41.03 8.61
N ILE A 591 -7.35 40.24 7.95
CA ILE A 591 -7.57 39.79 6.56
C ILE A 591 -8.32 38.46 6.58
N LYS A 592 -9.39 38.34 5.79
CA LYS A 592 -10.08 37.06 5.56
C LYS A 592 -9.28 36.22 4.55
N ASN A 593 -9.04 34.96 4.86
CA ASN A 593 -8.24 34.04 4.05
C ASN A 593 -9.12 32.91 3.54
N ILE A 594 -9.25 32.76 2.22
CA ILE A 594 -10.20 31.83 1.61
C ILE A 594 -9.48 30.77 0.78
N ILE A 595 -9.79 29.50 1.03
CA ILE A 595 -9.45 28.36 0.18
C ILE A 595 -10.66 28.08 -0.73
N GLY A 596 -10.51 28.36 -2.03
CA GLY A 596 -11.59 28.33 -3.03
C GLY A 596 -11.98 26.94 -3.54
N ASN A 597 -13.02 26.90 -4.36
CA ASN A 597 -13.61 25.66 -4.92
C ASN A 597 -12.65 24.93 -5.88
N GLY A 598 -11.76 25.70 -6.53
CA GLY A 598 -10.81 25.16 -7.47
C GLY A 598 -9.72 24.33 -6.80
N VAL A 599 -9.44 24.55 -5.50
CA VAL A 599 -8.37 23.88 -4.74
C VAL A 599 -8.72 22.42 -4.42
N VAL A 600 -7.71 21.55 -4.50
CA VAL A 600 -7.76 20.20 -3.90
C VAL A 600 -7.04 20.22 -2.55
N VAL A 601 -7.68 19.70 -1.51
CA VAL A 601 -7.29 19.90 -0.11
C VAL A 601 -6.94 18.57 0.52
N ASP A 602 -5.72 18.45 1.03
CA ASP A 602 -5.34 17.37 1.94
C ASP A 602 -5.67 17.83 3.38
N PRO A 603 -6.65 17.22 4.07
CA PRO A 603 -7.05 17.66 5.40
C PRO A 603 -5.94 17.52 6.44
N PHE A 604 -5.03 16.55 6.29
CA PHE A 604 -3.92 16.38 7.22
C PHE A 604 -2.94 17.54 7.10
N VAL A 605 -2.59 17.94 5.86
CA VAL A 605 -1.71 19.10 5.63
C VAL A 605 -2.36 20.38 6.13
N LEU A 606 -3.67 20.58 5.87
CA LEU A 606 -4.37 21.78 6.33
C LEU A 606 -4.38 21.89 7.85
N LEU A 607 -4.73 20.80 8.56
CA LEU A 607 -4.75 20.79 10.02
C LEU A 607 -3.35 20.99 10.62
N GLU A 608 -2.31 20.50 9.94
CA GLU A 608 -0.94 20.73 10.35
C GLU A 608 -0.54 22.21 10.22
N GLU A 609 -0.87 22.86 9.11
CA GLU A 609 -0.63 24.30 8.95
C GLU A 609 -1.40 25.12 9.99
N ILE A 610 -2.66 24.76 10.27
CA ILE A 610 -3.47 25.38 11.32
C ILE A 610 -2.82 25.22 12.69
N ARG A 611 -2.33 24.02 13.02
CA ARG A 611 -1.61 23.75 14.28
C ARG A 611 -0.37 24.64 14.39
N PHE A 612 0.45 24.73 13.34
CA PHE A 612 1.65 25.55 13.32
C PHE A 612 1.39 27.05 13.48
N LEU A 613 0.24 27.53 12.99
CA LEU A 613 -0.21 28.90 13.20
C LEU A 613 -0.62 29.12 14.65
N LYS A 614 -1.43 28.22 15.23
CA LYS A 614 -1.84 28.29 16.65
C LYS A 614 -0.65 28.26 17.60
N GLU A 615 0.31 27.34 17.39
CA GLU A 615 1.53 27.21 18.19
C GLU A 615 2.37 28.50 18.18
N ARG A 616 2.29 29.28 17.09
CA ARG A 616 2.97 30.57 16.94
C ARG A 616 2.10 31.78 17.30
N GLY A 617 0.90 31.56 17.83
CA GLY A 617 0.01 32.63 18.30
C GLY A 617 -0.75 33.38 17.20
N TYR A 618 -0.79 32.87 15.97
CA TYR A 618 -1.58 33.49 14.90
C TYR A 618 -3.07 33.11 15.03
N PRO A 619 -3.99 34.08 14.90
CA PRO A 619 -5.41 33.79 14.87
C PRO A 619 -5.77 33.04 13.58
N ILE A 620 -6.79 32.20 13.67
CA ILE A 620 -7.26 31.37 12.55
C ILE A 620 -8.77 31.51 12.29
N ASN A 621 -9.45 32.35 13.07
CA ASN A 621 -10.89 32.62 12.91
C ASN A 621 -11.22 33.40 11.62
N ASN A 622 -10.20 33.88 10.94
CA ASN A 622 -10.24 34.54 9.64
C ASN A 622 -9.95 33.57 8.47
N LEU A 623 -9.81 32.26 8.72
CA LEU A 623 -9.65 31.24 7.68
C LEU A 623 -11.00 30.64 7.28
N PHE A 624 -11.24 30.56 5.98
CA PHE A 624 -12.45 30.00 5.38
C PHE A 624 -12.09 28.97 4.31
N LEU A 625 -12.70 27.79 4.40
CA LEU A 625 -12.52 26.66 3.51
C LEU A 625 -13.80 26.43 2.72
N SER A 626 -13.72 26.32 1.40
CA SER A 626 -14.87 25.91 0.60
C SER A 626 -15.28 24.47 0.90
N GLY A 627 -16.56 24.28 1.23
CA GLY A 627 -17.19 22.95 1.30
C GLY A 627 -17.22 22.19 -0.05
N LYS A 628 -17.00 22.90 -1.17
CA LYS A 628 -16.98 22.34 -2.54
C LYS A 628 -15.56 21.96 -3.03
N ALA A 629 -14.52 22.31 -2.27
CA ALA A 629 -13.16 21.85 -2.55
C ALA A 629 -13.10 20.32 -2.49
N HIS A 630 -12.28 19.70 -3.35
CA HIS A 630 -12.15 18.24 -3.38
C HIS A 630 -11.06 17.78 -2.42
N VAL A 631 -11.23 16.59 -1.86
CA VAL A 631 -10.37 16.04 -0.82
C VAL A 631 -9.32 15.13 -1.43
N ILE A 632 -8.04 15.39 -1.11
CA ILE A 632 -6.95 14.48 -1.44
C ILE A 632 -7.03 13.31 -0.46
N MET A 633 -7.52 12.18 -0.96
CA MET A 633 -7.55 10.91 -0.24
C MET A 633 -6.20 10.21 -0.22
N LEU A 634 -6.02 9.26 0.71
CA LEU A 634 -4.80 8.48 0.87
C LEU A 634 -4.40 7.73 -0.42
N TYR A 635 -5.39 7.15 -1.11
CA TYR A 635 -5.15 6.44 -2.37
C TYR A 635 -4.70 7.37 -3.50
N HIS A 636 -5.06 8.66 -3.50
CA HIS A 636 -4.55 9.61 -4.50
C HIS A 636 -3.05 9.81 -4.36
N ARG A 637 -2.57 9.94 -3.11
CA ARG A 637 -1.14 10.09 -2.82
C ARG A 637 -0.37 8.85 -3.25
N ALA A 638 -0.95 7.68 -3.01
CA ALA A 638 -0.40 6.40 -3.42
C ALA A 638 -0.26 6.32 -4.95
N LEU A 639 -1.33 6.62 -5.69
CA LEU A 639 -1.33 6.63 -7.17
C LEU A 639 -0.34 7.66 -7.75
N ASP A 640 -0.24 8.85 -7.17
CA ASP A 640 0.69 9.89 -7.60
C ASP A 640 2.16 9.48 -7.36
N ALA A 641 2.44 8.85 -6.21
CA ALA A 641 3.77 8.33 -5.91
C ALA A 641 4.17 7.21 -6.88
N LEU A 642 3.22 6.36 -7.27
CA LEU A 642 3.45 5.23 -8.17
C LEU A 642 3.91 5.68 -9.56
N GLY A 643 3.25 6.69 -10.13
CA GLY A 643 3.61 7.28 -11.43
C GLY A 643 5.05 7.79 -11.51
N GLU A 644 5.66 8.08 -10.36
CA GLU A 644 7.05 8.55 -10.24
C GLU A 644 8.05 7.46 -9.82
N THR A 645 7.61 6.20 -9.68
CA THR A 645 8.47 5.09 -9.19
C THR A 645 8.53 3.90 -10.14
N LEU A 646 7.52 3.69 -10.97
CA LEU A 646 7.52 2.61 -11.95
C LEU A 646 8.39 3.01 -13.16
N PRO A 647 9.46 2.25 -13.48
CA PRO A 647 10.35 2.57 -14.61
C PRO A 647 9.64 2.59 -15.97
N GLU A 648 8.53 1.86 -16.07
CA GLU A 648 7.74 1.70 -17.29
C GLU A 648 6.81 2.89 -17.55
N LEU A 649 6.62 3.74 -16.53
CA LEU A 649 5.87 4.98 -16.65
C LEU A 649 6.84 6.15 -16.84
N LYS A 650 6.46 7.09 -17.71
CA LYS A 650 7.23 8.31 -17.92
C LYS A 650 7.15 9.17 -16.66
N HIS A 651 8.30 9.41 -16.02
CA HIS A 651 8.41 10.33 -14.89
C HIS A 651 8.01 11.75 -15.31
N LEU A 652 7.00 12.31 -14.64
CA LEU A 652 6.51 13.68 -14.91
C LEU A 652 7.09 14.70 -13.92
N GLY A 653 7.77 14.24 -12.87
CA GLY A 653 8.32 15.07 -11.81
C GLY A 653 7.30 15.53 -10.78
N THR A 654 6.25 14.75 -10.50
CA THR A 654 5.19 15.15 -9.56
C THR A 654 5.70 15.30 -8.12
N THR A 655 4.93 16.04 -7.30
CA THR A 655 5.23 16.20 -5.87
C THR A 655 4.87 14.98 -5.01
N LYS A 656 4.28 13.92 -5.59
CA LYS A 656 3.80 12.72 -4.88
C LYS A 656 2.80 13.03 -3.74
N ARG A 657 2.05 14.11 -3.90
CA ARG A 657 1.12 14.66 -2.91
C ARG A 657 -0.35 14.39 -3.25
N GLY A 658 -0.63 13.67 -4.35
CA GLY A 658 -1.97 13.23 -4.73
C GLY A 658 -2.80 14.24 -5.53
N ILE A 659 -2.18 15.33 -6.00
CA ILE A 659 -2.87 16.42 -6.70
C ILE A 659 -3.47 15.90 -7.99
N GLY A 660 -2.67 15.27 -8.84
CA GLY A 660 -3.11 14.79 -10.15
C GLY A 660 -4.29 13.82 -10.06
N PRO A 661 -4.15 12.69 -9.34
CA PRO A 661 -5.25 11.75 -9.16
C PRO A 661 -6.52 12.37 -8.57
N CYS A 662 -6.40 13.34 -7.64
CA CYS A 662 -7.56 14.04 -7.09
C CYS A 662 -8.26 14.93 -8.13
N TYR A 663 -7.50 15.63 -8.99
CA TYR A 663 -8.08 16.36 -10.12
C TYR A 663 -8.69 15.41 -11.16
N THR A 664 -8.11 14.23 -11.38
CA THR A 664 -8.71 13.19 -12.23
C THR A 664 -10.09 12.79 -11.70
N ASP A 665 -10.21 12.46 -10.41
CA ASP A 665 -11.50 12.12 -9.80
C ASP A 665 -12.50 13.30 -9.83
N LYS A 666 -12.00 14.55 -9.67
CA LYS A 666 -12.81 15.77 -9.83
C LYS A 666 -13.37 15.90 -11.24
N MET A 667 -12.56 15.68 -12.28
CA MET A 667 -13.00 15.76 -13.68
C MET A 667 -13.87 14.57 -14.10
N ALA A 668 -13.61 13.39 -13.54
CA ALA A 668 -14.43 12.19 -13.70
C ALA A 668 -15.78 12.27 -12.96
N ARG A 669 -15.99 13.31 -12.13
CA ARG A 669 -17.19 13.55 -11.32
C ARG A 669 -17.43 12.52 -10.22
N THR A 670 -16.37 11.82 -9.80
CA THR A 670 -16.40 10.80 -8.73
C THR A 670 -15.73 11.26 -7.44
N GLY A 671 -15.03 12.40 -7.47
CA GLY A 671 -14.25 12.89 -6.34
C GLY A 671 -15.07 13.26 -5.09
N ILE A 672 -14.45 13.08 -3.94
CA ILE A 672 -14.99 13.41 -2.61
C ILE A 672 -14.73 14.89 -2.32
N ARG A 673 -15.73 15.60 -1.80
CA ARG A 673 -15.67 17.02 -1.43
C ARG A 673 -15.59 17.21 0.08
N VAL A 674 -15.12 18.38 0.52
CA VAL A 674 -15.01 18.71 1.95
C VAL A 674 -16.35 18.54 2.69
N ASN A 675 -17.48 18.95 2.11
CA ASN A 675 -18.79 18.75 2.73
C ASN A 675 -19.21 17.28 2.84
N ASP A 676 -18.73 16.39 1.97
CA ASP A 676 -19.06 14.96 2.06
C ASP A 676 -18.50 14.37 3.37
N LEU A 677 -17.38 14.91 3.88
CA LEU A 677 -16.77 14.46 5.13
C LEU A 677 -17.68 14.66 6.36
N LEU A 678 -18.65 15.57 6.29
CA LEU A 678 -19.61 15.82 7.37
C LEU A 678 -20.83 14.90 7.31
N ASN A 679 -21.03 14.17 6.21
CA ASN A 679 -22.14 13.25 6.04
C ASN A 679 -21.60 11.83 5.86
N LYS A 680 -21.56 11.09 6.98
CA LYS A 680 -21.05 9.72 7.02
C LYS A 680 -21.67 8.81 5.95
N ASN A 681 -22.98 8.91 5.70
CA ASN A 681 -23.67 8.05 4.76
C ASN A 681 -23.25 8.34 3.30
N ILE A 682 -23.19 9.63 2.92
CA ILE A 682 -22.75 10.04 1.58
C ILE A 682 -21.27 9.68 1.37
N LEU A 683 -20.44 9.92 2.40
CA LEU A 683 -19.03 9.57 2.37
C LEU A 683 -18.84 8.05 2.17
N GLU A 684 -19.58 7.23 2.94
CA GLU A 684 -19.53 5.79 2.84
C GLU A 684 -19.99 5.29 1.46
N GLU A 685 -21.09 5.81 0.93
CA GLU A 685 -21.58 5.47 -0.42
C GLU A 685 -20.50 5.73 -1.49
N LYS A 686 -19.87 6.91 -1.46
CA LYS A 686 -18.79 7.27 -2.39
C LYS A 686 -17.56 6.39 -2.20
N LEU A 687 -17.15 6.12 -0.97
CA LEU A 687 -15.98 5.27 -0.67
C LEU A 687 -16.19 3.82 -1.08
N ARG A 688 -17.41 3.29 -0.95
CA ARG A 688 -17.78 1.94 -1.41
C ARG A 688 -17.63 1.76 -2.91
N GLN A 689 -17.72 2.84 -3.68
CA GLN A 689 -17.44 2.82 -5.12
C GLN A 689 -15.95 3.05 -5.41
N GLN A 690 -15.36 4.07 -4.80
CA GLN A 690 -14.00 4.52 -5.15
C GLN A 690 -12.89 3.60 -4.62
N VAL A 691 -12.99 3.12 -3.37
CA VAL A 691 -11.91 2.31 -2.77
C VAL A 691 -11.69 0.99 -3.53
N PRO A 692 -12.73 0.19 -3.86
CA PRO A 692 -12.55 -1.02 -4.66
C PRO A 692 -11.95 -0.74 -6.05
N GLU A 693 -12.40 0.31 -6.73
CA GLU A 693 -11.86 0.72 -8.03
C GLU A 693 -10.36 1.03 -7.95
N LYS A 694 -9.93 1.84 -6.96
CA LYS A 694 -8.52 2.22 -6.84
C LYS A 694 -7.65 1.04 -6.41
N ILE A 695 -8.13 0.18 -5.53
CA ILE A 695 -7.41 -1.07 -5.16
C ILE A 695 -7.30 -2.00 -6.37
N TYR A 696 -8.36 -2.13 -7.18
CA TYR A 696 -8.32 -2.91 -8.42
C TYR A 696 -7.26 -2.39 -9.39
N LEU A 697 -7.19 -1.06 -9.59
CA LEU A 697 -6.14 -0.44 -10.42
C LEU A 697 -4.73 -0.77 -9.90
N LEU A 698 -4.48 -0.58 -8.60
CA LEU A 698 -3.19 -0.88 -7.98
C LEU A 698 -2.80 -2.36 -8.14
N ARG A 699 -3.76 -3.27 -7.94
CA ARG A 699 -3.52 -4.72 -8.00
C ARG A 699 -3.36 -5.25 -9.42
N HIS A 700 -4.27 -4.88 -10.32
CA HIS A 700 -4.41 -5.55 -11.61
C HIS A 700 -3.85 -4.76 -12.79
N VAL A 701 -3.85 -3.43 -12.72
CA VAL A 701 -3.28 -2.58 -13.78
C VAL A 701 -1.81 -2.32 -13.53
N TYR A 702 -1.45 -2.01 -12.28
CA TYR A 702 -0.06 -1.76 -11.90
C TYR A 702 0.66 -2.98 -11.33
N HIS A 703 0.00 -4.14 -11.31
CA HIS A 703 0.56 -5.43 -10.88
C HIS A 703 1.25 -5.39 -9.50
N LEU A 704 0.72 -4.58 -8.57
CA LEU A 704 1.29 -4.47 -7.22
C LEU A 704 0.77 -5.58 -6.31
N SER A 705 1.68 -6.16 -5.52
CA SER A 705 1.31 -7.03 -4.40
C SER A 705 0.71 -6.22 -3.26
N GLU A 706 -0.07 -6.85 -2.37
CA GLU A 706 -0.66 -6.16 -1.22
C GLU A 706 0.38 -5.54 -0.29
N GLN A 707 1.53 -6.18 -0.12
CA GLN A 707 2.64 -5.62 0.65
C GLN A 707 3.15 -4.32 0.04
N LYS A 708 3.22 -4.25 -1.29
CA LYS A 708 3.59 -3.02 -2.00
C LYS A 708 2.48 -1.97 -1.89
N ILE A 709 1.21 -2.35 -1.98
CA ILE A 709 0.07 -1.44 -1.79
C ILE A 709 0.07 -0.87 -0.37
N LEU A 710 0.28 -1.71 0.66
CA LEU A 710 0.46 -1.30 2.04
C LEU A 710 1.64 -0.35 2.15
N ALA A 711 2.83 -0.74 1.67
CA ALA A 711 4.01 0.11 1.72
C ALA A 711 3.77 1.46 1.04
N LEU A 712 3.01 1.51 -0.06
CA LEU A 712 2.61 2.75 -0.73
C LEU A 712 1.72 3.61 0.20
N PHE A 713 0.71 3.00 0.81
CA PHE A 713 -0.17 3.66 1.79
C PHE A 713 0.57 4.08 3.06
N LEU A 714 1.62 3.36 3.46
CA LEU A 714 2.43 3.71 4.64
C LEU A 714 3.47 4.79 4.33
N SER A 715 4.07 4.75 3.14
CA SER A 715 5.11 5.69 2.71
C SER A 715 4.61 7.14 2.73
N VAL A 716 3.32 7.35 2.49
CA VAL A 716 2.70 8.68 2.50
C VAL A 716 2.56 9.27 3.91
N PHE A 717 2.74 8.49 4.97
CA PHE A 717 2.75 8.99 6.36
C PHE A 717 4.13 9.49 6.84
N THR A 718 5.18 9.44 6.01
CA THR A 718 6.57 9.82 6.38
C THR A 718 6.86 11.33 6.38
N TYR A 719 5.86 12.18 6.63
CA TYR A 719 6.09 13.63 6.75
C TYR A 719 7.00 13.95 7.94
N ALA A 720 7.94 14.88 7.74
CA ALA A 720 8.76 15.40 8.83
C ALA A 720 7.84 15.95 9.94
N ARG A 721 7.80 15.26 11.09
CA ARG A 721 6.99 15.53 12.31
C ARG A 721 5.57 14.90 12.37
N SER A 722 5.24 13.95 11.48
CA SER A 722 3.98 13.18 11.54
C SER A 722 3.80 12.35 12.82
N GLU A 723 4.90 11.98 13.48
CA GLU A 723 4.92 11.26 14.77
C GLU A 723 4.23 12.02 15.92
N GLN A 724 3.99 13.33 15.77
CA GLN A 724 3.35 14.17 16.79
C GLN A 724 1.84 14.33 16.59
N GLN A 725 1.22 13.69 15.59
CA GLN A 725 -0.22 13.77 15.35
C GLN A 725 -0.92 12.45 15.75
N PRO A 726 -1.62 12.41 16.90
CA PRO A 726 -2.28 11.18 17.38
C PRO A 726 -3.27 10.60 16.36
N LEU A 727 -4.01 11.45 15.66
CA LEU A 727 -4.98 11.03 14.64
C LEU A 727 -4.30 10.36 13.42
N LEU A 728 -3.18 10.90 12.98
CA LEU A 728 -2.43 10.38 11.84
C LEU A 728 -1.75 9.04 12.18
N LEU A 729 -1.22 8.92 13.40
CA LEU A 729 -0.66 7.67 13.90
C LEU A 729 -1.74 6.59 14.08
N ALA A 730 -2.90 6.96 14.64
CA ALA A 730 -4.05 6.06 14.76
C ALA A 730 -4.56 5.63 13.39
N PHE A 731 -4.61 6.54 12.41
CA PHE A 731 -4.99 6.19 11.04
C PHE A 731 -3.99 5.23 10.41
N LYS A 732 -2.69 5.47 10.56
CA LYS A 732 -1.62 4.56 10.09
C LYS A 732 -1.82 3.14 10.66
N GLN A 733 -1.96 3.01 11.97
CA GLN A 733 -2.17 1.72 12.64
C GLN A 733 -3.45 1.01 12.18
N LYS A 734 -4.54 1.77 12.00
CA LYS A 734 -5.81 1.21 11.49
C LYS A 734 -5.68 0.75 10.05
N VAL A 735 -5.02 1.52 9.18
CA VAL A 735 -4.72 1.12 7.80
C VAL A 735 -3.86 -0.13 7.80
N GLU A 736 -2.76 -0.18 8.56
CA GLU A 736 -1.94 -1.39 8.72
C GLU A 736 -2.79 -2.61 9.11
N SER A 737 -3.73 -2.44 10.04
CA SER A 737 -4.63 -3.52 10.47
C SER A 737 -5.64 -3.99 9.41
N CYS A 738 -5.86 -3.23 8.33
CA CYS A 738 -6.71 -3.64 7.20
C CYS A 738 -5.97 -4.57 6.24
N PHE A 739 -4.64 -4.54 6.28
CA PHE A 739 -3.80 -5.45 5.52
C PHE A 739 -3.52 -6.63 6.42
N ILE A 740 -4.12 -7.76 6.09
CA ILE A 740 -4.01 -8.96 6.91
C ILE A 740 -2.51 -9.33 6.91
N PRO A 741 -1.86 -9.47 8.09
CA PRO A 741 -0.44 -9.79 8.18
C PRO A 741 -0.06 -11.11 7.50
N VAL A 742 -1.08 -11.86 7.08
CA VAL A 742 -0.96 -13.18 6.48
C VAL A 742 -1.88 -13.31 5.27
N GLY A 743 -1.35 -12.91 4.12
CA GLY A 743 -1.94 -13.16 2.80
C GLY A 743 -2.12 -11.95 1.89
N PRO A 744 -2.36 -12.16 0.57
CA PRO A 744 -2.57 -11.09 -0.40
C PRO A 744 -4.02 -10.58 -0.36
N PHE A 745 -4.57 -10.34 0.84
CA PHE A 745 -5.94 -9.88 1.00
C PHE A 745 -5.97 -8.59 1.81
N ILE A 746 -6.43 -7.53 1.17
CA ILE A 746 -6.95 -6.34 1.86
C ILE A 746 -8.36 -6.67 2.32
N ASP A 747 -8.64 -6.51 3.61
CA ASP A 747 -10.01 -6.47 4.11
C ASP A 747 -10.66 -5.17 3.61
N MET A 748 -11.36 -5.28 2.47
CA MET A 748 -11.93 -4.13 1.77
C MET A 748 -13.01 -3.42 2.61
N GLU A 749 -13.87 -4.19 3.29
CA GLU A 749 -14.91 -3.63 4.15
C GLU A 749 -14.32 -2.89 5.34
N ARG A 750 -13.28 -3.45 5.95
CA ARG A 750 -12.57 -2.77 7.04
C ARG A 750 -11.81 -1.55 6.54
N LEU A 751 -11.15 -1.62 5.38
CA LEU A 751 -10.45 -0.47 4.80
C LEU A 751 -11.42 0.68 4.51
N ILE A 752 -12.58 0.39 3.91
CA ILE A 752 -13.65 1.38 3.69
C ILE A 752 -14.14 1.94 5.02
N THR A 753 -14.40 1.08 6.03
CA THR A 753 -14.85 1.50 7.36
C THR A 753 -13.84 2.43 8.03
N VAL A 754 -12.55 2.10 7.97
CA VAL A 754 -11.47 2.93 8.50
C VAL A 754 -11.39 4.27 7.78
N PHE A 755 -11.57 4.29 6.46
CA PHE A 755 -11.61 5.53 5.70
C PHE A 755 -12.82 6.39 6.09
N VAL A 756 -14.02 5.79 6.17
CA VAL A 756 -15.23 6.50 6.62
C VAL A 756 -15.02 7.10 8.00
N GLU A 757 -14.52 6.32 8.97
CA GLU A 757 -14.33 6.77 10.35
C GLU A 757 -13.36 7.95 10.43
N ILE A 758 -12.17 7.81 9.86
CA ILE A 758 -11.11 8.83 9.97
C ILE A 758 -11.46 10.07 9.18
N TYR A 759 -11.96 9.94 7.96
CA TYR A 759 -12.31 11.11 7.14
C TYR A 759 -13.54 11.85 7.69
N THR A 760 -14.45 11.16 8.38
CA THR A 760 -15.52 11.84 9.14
C THR A 760 -14.95 12.64 10.31
N GLN A 761 -13.99 12.09 11.06
CA GLN A 761 -13.31 12.81 12.14
C GLN A 761 -12.55 14.03 11.61
N LEU A 762 -11.86 13.90 10.48
CA LEU A 762 -11.21 15.04 9.80
C LEU A 762 -12.25 16.09 9.37
N GLY A 763 -13.40 15.65 8.86
CA GLY A 763 -14.54 16.52 8.55
C GLY A 763 -14.94 17.39 9.73
N LEU A 764 -15.10 16.80 10.91
CA LEU A 764 -15.44 17.52 12.14
C LEU A 764 -14.33 18.52 12.56
N LEU A 765 -13.06 18.18 12.36
CA LEU A 765 -11.94 19.08 12.68
C LEU A 765 -11.84 20.28 11.73
N VAL A 766 -12.19 20.11 10.46
CA VAL A 766 -12.20 21.21 9.48
C VAL A 766 -13.53 21.96 9.43
N GLN A 767 -14.60 21.40 10.00
CA GLN A 767 -15.94 21.97 10.05
C GLN A 767 -15.99 23.45 10.45
N PRO A 768 -15.24 23.92 11.48
CA PRO A 768 -15.31 25.31 11.91
C PRO A 768 -14.85 26.32 10.86
N PHE A 769 -14.10 25.88 9.84
CA PHE A 769 -13.59 26.74 8.77
C PHE A 769 -14.48 26.68 7.52
N ILE A 770 -15.42 25.73 7.43
CA ILE A 770 -16.22 25.56 6.22
C ILE A 770 -17.17 26.74 6.03
N ALA A 771 -17.10 27.37 4.86
CA ALA A 771 -17.99 28.45 4.46
C ALA A 771 -18.32 28.39 2.96
N ASP A 772 -19.34 29.14 2.54
CA ASP A 772 -19.58 29.37 1.12
C ASP A 772 -18.56 30.39 0.59
N ALA A 773 -17.40 29.87 0.20
CA ALA A 773 -16.28 30.66 -0.33
C ALA A 773 -16.70 31.52 -1.53
N GLY A 774 -17.54 30.99 -2.43
CA GLY A 774 -18.03 31.73 -3.60
C GLY A 774 -18.90 32.91 -3.20
N LEU A 775 -19.81 32.69 -2.24
CA LEU A 775 -20.65 33.77 -1.69
C LEU A 775 -19.82 34.83 -0.98
N LEU A 776 -18.83 34.44 -0.17
CA LEU A 776 -17.94 35.40 0.53
C LEU A 776 -17.18 36.29 -0.45
N ILE A 777 -16.64 35.71 -1.52
CA ILE A 777 -15.93 36.45 -2.58
C ILE A 777 -16.91 37.36 -3.34
N ALA A 778 -18.10 36.87 -3.69
CA ALA A 778 -19.11 37.65 -4.39
C ALA A 778 -19.63 38.82 -3.54
N GLN A 779 -19.83 38.62 -2.24
CA GLN A 779 -20.23 39.68 -1.31
C GLN A 779 -19.12 40.72 -1.14
N ALA A 780 -17.87 40.30 -0.98
CA ALA A 780 -16.73 41.20 -0.94
C ALA A 780 -16.66 42.05 -2.22
N ASN A 781 -16.82 41.42 -3.39
CA ASN A 781 -16.84 42.12 -4.67
C ASN A 781 -18.00 43.13 -4.75
N LYS A 782 -19.21 42.74 -4.32
CA LYS A 782 -20.38 43.64 -4.28
C LYS A 782 -20.21 44.81 -3.31
N ASN A 783 -19.52 44.60 -2.19
CA ASN A 783 -19.30 45.60 -1.15
C ASN A 783 -18.09 46.52 -1.44
N ASN A 784 -17.45 46.39 -2.61
CA ASN A 784 -16.21 47.08 -2.94
C ASN A 784 -15.07 46.79 -1.94
N GLU A 785 -15.09 45.62 -1.28
CA GLU A 785 -13.95 45.12 -0.50
C GLU A 785 -12.83 44.72 -1.48
N ARG A 786 -11.57 44.91 -1.06
CA ARG A 786 -10.41 44.59 -1.87
C ARG A 786 -10.03 43.11 -1.75
N ILE A 787 -9.85 42.43 -2.87
CA ILE A 787 -9.58 40.99 -2.96
C ILE A 787 -8.23 40.73 -3.65
N LEU A 788 -7.35 39.99 -2.98
CA LEU A 788 -6.07 39.54 -3.51
C LEU A 788 -6.13 38.04 -3.83
N PHE A 789 -5.96 37.68 -5.10
CA PHE A 789 -5.89 36.30 -5.55
C PHE A 789 -4.44 35.82 -5.59
N GLU A 790 -4.19 34.74 -4.86
CA GLU A 790 -2.90 34.10 -4.73
C GLU A 790 -2.82 32.91 -5.67
N GLY A 791 -2.04 33.05 -6.75
CA GLY A 791 -1.79 31.97 -7.70
C GLY A 791 -0.97 30.85 -7.06
N ALA A 792 -1.47 29.62 -7.10
CA ALA A 792 -0.81 28.50 -6.43
C ALA A 792 0.53 28.15 -7.09
N GLN A 793 0.59 28.11 -8.42
CA GLN A 793 1.70 27.64 -9.26
C GLN A 793 2.08 28.67 -10.33
N GLY A 794 3.05 28.35 -11.20
CA GLY A 794 3.45 29.20 -12.34
C GLY A 794 2.66 28.88 -13.61
N ALA A 795 2.52 29.85 -14.50
CA ALA A 795 1.70 29.77 -15.71
C ALA A 795 2.18 28.70 -16.70
N LEU A 796 3.47 28.36 -16.72
CA LEU A 796 4.00 27.30 -17.60
C LEU A 796 3.76 25.88 -17.06
N LEU A 797 3.19 25.78 -15.85
CA LEU A 797 2.64 24.54 -15.29
C LEU A 797 1.12 24.43 -15.48
N ASP A 798 0.49 25.35 -16.21
CA ASP A 798 -0.95 25.30 -16.47
C ASP A 798 -1.30 24.07 -17.31
N ILE A 799 -2.41 23.40 -17.00
CA ILE A 799 -2.80 22.16 -17.68
C ILE A 799 -3.13 22.37 -19.17
N ASP A 800 -3.68 23.53 -19.54
CA ASP A 800 -4.17 23.83 -20.88
C ASP A 800 -3.20 24.72 -21.66
N HIS A 801 -2.36 25.47 -20.95
CA HIS A 801 -1.48 26.49 -21.55
C HIS A 801 0.00 26.29 -21.21
N GLY A 802 0.36 25.30 -20.40
CA GLY A 802 1.75 25.02 -20.03
C GLY A 802 2.44 24.04 -20.96
N THR A 803 3.57 23.48 -20.49
CA THR A 803 4.36 22.50 -21.24
C THR A 803 3.82 21.06 -21.10
N TYR A 804 2.59 20.78 -21.54
CA TYR A 804 1.95 19.45 -21.39
C TYR A 804 2.79 18.32 -22.02
N PRO A 805 3.00 17.17 -21.36
CA PRO A 805 2.39 16.73 -20.10
C PRO A 805 3.18 17.12 -18.83
N PHE A 806 4.24 17.93 -18.93
CA PHE A 806 5.08 18.37 -17.81
C PHE A 806 4.47 19.58 -17.06
N VAL A 807 3.21 19.43 -16.65
CA VAL A 807 2.36 20.48 -16.05
C VAL A 807 1.72 19.98 -14.77
N THR A 808 1.09 20.86 -14.00
CA THR A 808 0.22 20.44 -12.90
C THR A 808 -1.19 20.16 -13.43
N SER A 809 -1.97 19.35 -12.72
CA SER A 809 -3.33 18.97 -13.14
C SER A 809 -4.38 20.06 -12.87
N SER A 810 -3.96 21.31 -12.75
CA SER A 810 -4.81 22.46 -12.44
C SER A 810 -4.46 23.65 -13.32
N SER A 811 -5.43 24.49 -13.65
CA SER A 811 -5.14 25.79 -14.28
C SER A 811 -4.47 26.73 -13.27
N SER A 812 -3.24 27.17 -13.60
CA SER A 812 -2.40 28.07 -12.80
C SER A 812 -2.30 29.47 -13.39
N SER A 813 -3.06 29.73 -14.45
CA SER A 813 -3.24 31.06 -15.07
C SER A 813 -4.47 31.79 -14.53
N MET A 814 -4.75 32.96 -15.11
CA MET A 814 -5.95 33.74 -14.80
C MET A 814 -7.25 32.93 -14.96
N GLY A 815 -7.32 32.03 -15.96
CA GLY A 815 -8.49 31.16 -16.17
C GLY A 815 -8.82 30.30 -14.94
N GLY A 816 -7.79 29.81 -14.24
CA GLY A 816 -7.93 29.08 -12.99
C GLY A 816 -8.54 29.92 -11.87
N ILE A 817 -8.13 31.18 -11.72
CA ILE A 817 -8.70 32.05 -10.69
C ILE A 817 -10.19 32.29 -10.93
N LEU A 818 -10.58 32.61 -12.17
CA LEU A 818 -11.98 32.88 -12.52
C LEU A 818 -12.86 31.65 -12.25
N THR A 819 -12.46 30.48 -12.76
CA THR A 819 -13.21 29.22 -12.61
C THR A 819 -13.20 28.71 -11.16
N GLY A 820 -12.12 28.90 -10.42
CA GLY A 820 -11.96 28.46 -9.04
C GLY A 820 -12.73 29.29 -8.00
N THR A 821 -13.12 30.51 -8.35
CA THR A 821 -13.77 31.48 -7.44
C THR A 821 -15.18 31.86 -7.87
N GLY A 822 -15.50 31.77 -9.17
CA GLY A 822 -16.80 32.14 -9.73
C GLY A 822 -16.96 33.63 -10.06
N ILE A 823 -15.88 34.42 -10.04
CA ILE A 823 -15.89 35.82 -10.48
C ILE A 823 -15.71 35.91 -12.00
N SER A 824 -16.21 36.98 -12.61
CA SER A 824 -16.13 37.20 -14.07
C SER A 824 -14.82 37.82 -14.55
N SER A 825 -14.15 38.59 -13.69
CA SER A 825 -12.96 39.36 -14.04
C SER A 825 -12.14 39.71 -12.81
N VAL A 826 -10.87 40.09 -13.03
CA VAL A 826 -9.98 40.69 -12.04
C VAL A 826 -9.44 41.99 -12.64
N ASP A 827 -9.37 43.06 -11.85
CA ASP A 827 -9.04 44.41 -12.34
C ASP A 827 -7.57 44.53 -12.72
N LYS A 828 -6.70 43.83 -11.99
CA LYS A 828 -5.26 43.89 -12.19
C LYS A 828 -4.60 42.54 -11.96
N THR A 829 -3.57 42.26 -12.73
CA THR A 829 -2.74 41.07 -12.62
C THR A 829 -1.27 41.49 -12.54
N TYR A 830 -0.49 40.80 -11.72
CA TYR A 830 0.97 40.85 -11.77
C TYR A 830 1.53 39.47 -12.03
N ASN A 831 2.38 39.37 -13.06
CA ASN A 831 3.19 38.20 -13.32
C ASN A 831 4.53 38.31 -12.58
N VAL A 832 4.80 37.36 -11.71
CA VAL A 832 6.07 37.29 -10.97
C VAL A 832 7.06 36.47 -11.78
N PHE A 833 8.13 37.08 -12.25
CA PHE A 833 9.23 36.40 -12.92
C PHE A 833 10.49 36.50 -12.06
N LYS A 834 11.36 35.50 -12.09
CA LYS A 834 12.74 35.72 -11.66
C LYS A 834 13.51 36.46 -12.76
N ALA A 835 14.58 37.13 -12.39
CA ALA A 835 15.54 37.75 -13.32
C ALA A 835 16.30 36.72 -14.19
N TYR A 836 16.11 35.43 -13.94
CA TYR A 836 16.61 34.30 -14.74
C TYR A 836 15.53 33.20 -14.72
N VAL A 837 15.76 32.07 -15.37
CA VAL A 837 14.75 30.99 -15.40
C VAL A 837 15.20 29.82 -14.56
N THR A 838 14.26 29.21 -13.83
CA THR A 838 14.48 27.96 -13.11
C THR A 838 13.36 26.98 -13.40
N ARG A 839 13.71 25.69 -13.47
CA ARG A 839 12.75 24.60 -13.65
C ARG A 839 13.05 23.44 -12.72
N VAL A 840 12.02 22.90 -12.09
CA VAL A 840 12.07 21.67 -11.30
C VAL A 840 11.57 20.51 -12.17
N GLY A 841 12.29 19.39 -12.14
CA GLY A 841 11.86 18.15 -12.80
C GLY A 841 12.14 18.11 -14.30
N GLU A 842 11.54 17.11 -14.94
CA GLU A 842 11.71 16.80 -16.35
C GLU A 842 10.91 17.77 -17.25
N GLY A 843 11.37 17.91 -18.49
CA GLY A 843 10.69 18.69 -19.52
C GLY A 843 11.58 19.69 -20.24
N PRO A 844 11.09 20.27 -21.35
CA PRO A 844 11.87 21.15 -22.22
C PRO A 844 12.36 22.41 -21.50
N PHE A 845 13.62 22.79 -21.70
CA PHE A 845 14.16 24.03 -21.14
C PHE A 845 15.18 24.64 -22.11
N PRO A 846 14.71 25.38 -23.13
CA PRO A 846 15.57 25.86 -24.22
C PRO A 846 16.74 26.72 -23.73
N THR A 847 16.56 27.51 -22.67
CA THR A 847 17.58 28.44 -22.18
C THR A 847 18.45 27.88 -21.06
N GLU A 848 18.45 26.56 -20.85
CA GLU A 848 19.26 25.92 -19.81
C GLU A 848 20.75 26.23 -19.98
N LEU A 849 21.41 26.54 -18.86
CA LEU A 849 22.82 26.89 -18.84
C LEU A 849 23.74 25.67 -18.83
N PRO A 850 24.99 25.82 -19.30
CA PRO A 850 26.03 24.84 -19.07
C PRO A 850 26.19 24.51 -17.57
N PRO A 851 26.58 23.28 -17.21
CA PRO A 851 26.57 22.79 -15.82
C PRO A 851 27.27 23.70 -14.81
N ASP A 852 28.44 24.26 -15.15
CA ASP A 852 29.24 25.08 -14.24
C ASP A 852 28.52 26.40 -13.88
N LEU A 853 27.97 27.08 -14.89
CA LEU A 853 27.25 28.34 -14.70
C LEU A 853 25.89 28.11 -14.03
N ALA A 854 25.22 27.00 -14.37
CA ALA A 854 23.99 26.59 -13.72
C ALA A 854 24.22 26.32 -12.22
N GLU A 855 25.32 25.68 -11.84
CA GLU A 855 25.66 25.41 -10.44
C GLU A 855 26.02 26.68 -9.68
N GLN A 856 26.73 27.62 -10.31
CA GLN A 856 27.03 28.94 -9.73
C GLN A 856 25.73 29.70 -9.37
N LEU A 857 24.79 29.81 -10.31
CA LEU A 857 23.49 30.44 -10.07
C LEU A 857 22.66 29.67 -9.06
N ARG A 858 22.68 28.33 -9.10
CA ARG A 858 21.94 27.48 -8.17
C ARG A 858 22.37 27.69 -6.73
N LYS A 859 23.69 27.69 -6.46
CA LYS A 859 24.24 27.93 -5.12
C LYS A 859 23.89 29.34 -4.64
N LYS A 860 24.11 30.35 -5.48
CA LYS A 860 23.87 31.74 -5.10
C LYS A 860 22.39 32.06 -4.87
N GLY A 861 21.50 31.52 -5.70
CA GLY A 861 20.05 31.73 -5.61
C GLY A 861 19.34 30.83 -4.59
N ASN A 862 20.04 29.87 -3.98
CA ASN A 862 19.47 28.78 -3.17
C ASN A 862 18.34 28.03 -3.91
N GLU A 863 18.65 27.56 -5.12
CA GLU A 863 17.65 27.04 -6.05
C GLU A 863 17.36 25.55 -5.89
N PHE A 864 16.65 25.24 -4.80
CA PHE A 864 16.16 23.90 -4.46
C PHE A 864 14.65 23.90 -4.25
N GLY A 865 13.99 22.81 -4.64
CA GLY A 865 12.54 22.64 -4.46
C GLY A 865 12.13 22.71 -2.99
N ALA A 866 11.26 23.65 -2.62
CA ALA A 866 10.81 23.82 -1.22
C ALA A 866 10.07 22.58 -0.66
N THR A 867 9.45 21.80 -1.54
CA THR A 867 8.69 20.59 -1.20
C THR A 867 9.53 19.31 -1.33
N THR A 868 10.36 19.21 -2.37
CA THR A 868 11.05 17.96 -2.74
C THR A 868 12.56 17.96 -2.44
N GLY A 869 13.15 19.12 -2.15
CA GLY A 869 14.60 19.29 -1.97
C GLY A 869 15.44 19.14 -3.25
N ARG A 870 14.82 18.86 -4.40
CA ARG A 870 15.54 18.63 -5.67
C ARG A 870 16.25 19.90 -6.17
N PRO A 871 17.48 19.82 -6.70
CA PRO A 871 18.15 20.95 -7.33
C PRO A 871 17.38 21.39 -8.58
N ARG A 872 17.29 22.70 -8.80
CA ARG A 872 16.63 23.25 -9.99
C ARG A 872 17.61 23.40 -11.14
N ARG A 873 17.14 23.14 -12.36
CA ARG A 873 17.83 23.55 -13.58
C ARG A 873 17.77 25.07 -13.65
N CYS A 874 18.85 25.71 -14.09
CA CYS A 874 18.97 27.17 -14.17
C CYS A 874 19.25 27.58 -15.63
N GLY A 875 18.61 28.64 -16.08
CA GLY A 875 18.62 29.13 -17.44
C GLY A 875 18.72 30.64 -17.51
N TRP A 876 19.15 31.19 -18.64
CA TRP A 876 19.03 32.63 -18.89
C TRP A 876 17.57 33.08 -18.94
N PHE A 877 17.33 34.38 -18.71
CA PHE A 877 16.00 34.94 -18.89
C PHE A 877 15.51 34.69 -20.31
N ASP A 878 14.25 34.29 -20.42
CA ASP A 878 13.67 33.83 -21.67
C ASP A 878 12.52 34.77 -22.02
N ALA A 879 12.76 35.62 -23.02
CA ALA A 879 11.80 36.60 -23.46
C ALA A 879 10.66 35.96 -24.26
N VAL A 880 10.88 34.81 -24.91
CA VAL A 880 9.87 34.10 -25.70
C VAL A 880 8.77 33.59 -24.78
N LEU A 881 9.13 32.91 -23.68
CA LEU A 881 8.12 32.46 -22.69
C LEU A 881 7.46 33.63 -21.97
N ALA A 882 8.19 34.73 -21.74
CA ALA A 882 7.66 35.88 -21.03
C ALA A 882 6.56 36.58 -21.86
N ARG A 883 6.76 36.73 -23.19
CA ARG A 883 5.73 37.21 -24.12
C ARG A 883 4.48 36.32 -24.08
N PHE A 884 4.68 35.01 -24.13
CA PHE A 884 3.60 34.02 -24.09
C PHE A 884 2.74 34.12 -22.83
N VAL A 885 3.36 34.33 -21.68
CA VAL A 885 2.66 34.52 -20.41
C VAL A 885 1.96 35.88 -20.35
N ALA A 886 2.60 36.94 -20.83
CA ALA A 886 2.03 38.28 -20.89
C ALA A 886 0.72 38.32 -21.67
N GLN A 887 0.65 37.60 -22.79
CA GLN A 887 -0.57 37.48 -23.62
C GLN A 887 -1.77 36.86 -22.86
N ARG A 888 -1.51 36.02 -21.85
CA ARG A 888 -2.55 35.27 -21.12
C ARG A 888 -2.97 35.93 -19.82
N ASN A 889 -2.01 36.51 -19.11
CA ASN A 889 -2.23 37.07 -17.78
C ASN A 889 -2.21 38.60 -17.76
N GLY A 890 -1.85 39.26 -18.86
CA GLY A 890 -1.62 40.71 -18.93
C GLY A 890 -0.14 41.09 -18.82
N PRO A 891 0.22 42.34 -19.14
CA PRO A 891 1.61 42.75 -19.34
C PRO A 891 2.36 43.13 -18.05
N ASP A 892 1.67 43.42 -16.95
CA ASP A 892 2.35 43.92 -15.75
C ASP A 892 3.15 42.80 -15.06
N ALA A 893 4.38 43.12 -14.68
CA ALA A 893 5.35 42.18 -14.15
C ALA A 893 6.08 42.68 -12.91
N ILE A 894 6.49 41.74 -12.08
CA ILE A 894 7.39 41.95 -10.95
C ILE A 894 8.59 41.02 -11.13
N ILE A 895 9.80 41.59 -11.14
CA ILE A 895 11.04 40.81 -11.27
C ILE A 895 11.59 40.48 -9.89
N THR A 896 11.89 39.22 -9.62
CA THR A 896 12.51 38.77 -8.38
C THR A 896 13.92 38.26 -8.60
N LYS A 897 14.69 38.12 -7.51
CA LYS A 897 16.03 37.53 -7.51
C LYS A 897 17.04 38.29 -8.38
N LEU A 898 16.85 39.59 -8.57
CA LEU A 898 17.81 40.41 -9.35
C LEU A 898 19.20 40.41 -8.69
N ASP A 899 19.25 40.38 -7.36
CA ASP A 899 20.46 40.30 -6.54
C ASP A 899 21.34 39.08 -6.84
N VAL A 900 20.72 37.97 -7.26
CA VAL A 900 21.43 36.74 -7.60
C VAL A 900 22.32 36.93 -8.82
N LEU A 901 21.99 37.83 -9.75
CA LEU A 901 22.80 38.10 -10.93
C LEU A 901 24.06 38.95 -10.65
N GLY A 902 24.19 39.54 -9.46
CA GLY A 902 25.38 40.33 -9.10
C GLY A 902 26.68 39.49 -9.11
N GLY A 903 27.82 40.11 -9.37
CA GLY A 903 29.11 39.42 -9.51
C GLY A 903 29.28 38.65 -10.82
N MET A 904 28.35 38.75 -11.77
CA MET A 904 28.51 38.25 -13.14
C MET A 904 29.02 39.36 -14.05
N GLU A 905 29.99 39.07 -14.92
CA GLU A 905 30.54 40.06 -15.86
C GLU A 905 29.61 40.31 -17.06
N LYS A 906 28.97 39.25 -17.55
CA LYS A 906 28.03 39.28 -18.67
C LYS A 906 26.77 38.50 -18.35
N LEU A 907 25.64 39.05 -18.79
CA LEU A 907 24.34 38.43 -18.73
C LEU A 907 23.85 38.14 -20.15
N ALA A 908 22.95 37.18 -20.29
CA ALA A 908 22.27 36.95 -21.55
C ALA A 908 20.76 36.78 -21.39
N MET A 909 20.04 37.00 -22.48
CA MET A 909 18.60 36.82 -22.58
C MET A 909 18.26 36.22 -23.94
N CYS A 910 17.41 35.20 -23.96
CA CYS A 910 16.94 34.57 -25.19
C CYS A 910 15.74 35.31 -25.75
N THR A 911 15.80 35.68 -27.04
CA THR A 911 14.75 36.44 -27.73
C THR A 911 14.00 35.62 -28.78
N SER A 912 14.59 34.52 -29.26
CA SER A 912 13.99 33.58 -30.21
C SER A 912 14.60 32.18 -30.06
N TYR A 913 13.85 31.16 -30.48
CA TYR A 913 14.30 29.77 -30.49
C TYR A 913 14.63 29.28 -31.89
N ARG A 914 15.59 28.35 -32.00
CA ARG A 914 15.85 27.59 -33.22
C ARG A 914 15.28 26.19 -33.04
N TYR A 915 14.42 25.76 -33.95
CA TYR A 915 13.94 24.38 -33.97
C TYR A 915 14.99 23.48 -34.61
N THR A 916 15.36 22.39 -33.96
CA THR A 916 16.40 21.45 -34.41
C THR A 916 15.87 20.04 -34.72
N GLY A 917 14.57 19.82 -34.51
CA GLY A 917 13.93 18.51 -34.59
C GLY A 917 13.50 18.08 -36.00
N PRO A 918 12.84 16.93 -36.12
CA PRO A 918 12.28 16.44 -37.38
C PRO A 918 11.13 17.32 -37.86
N THR A 919 10.78 17.28 -39.15
CA THR A 919 9.64 18.05 -39.67
C THR A 919 8.34 17.69 -38.94
N VAL A 920 7.65 18.69 -38.39
CA VAL A 920 6.43 18.51 -37.59
C VAL A 920 5.41 19.61 -37.91
N PHE A 921 4.12 19.28 -37.86
CA PHE A 921 3.05 20.27 -37.99
C PHE A 921 2.69 20.82 -36.61
N CYS A 922 2.86 22.12 -36.40
CA CYS A 922 2.56 22.83 -35.15
C CYS A 922 2.08 24.24 -35.47
N ASP A 923 1.13 24.77 -34.69
CA ASP A 923 0.62 26.15 -34.85
C ASP A 923 0.17 26.49 -36.28
N GLY A 924 -0.46 25.52 -36.98
CA GLY A 924 -0.99 25.71 -38.32
C GLY A 924 0.04 25.68 -39.46
N LYS A 925 1.31 25.36 -39.19
CA LYS A 925 2.38 25.28 -40.21
C LYS A 925 3.30 24.08 -40.00
N TYR A 926 4.03 23.70 -41.05
CA TYR A 926 5.14 22.74 -40.93
C TYR A 926 6.41 23.47 -40.46
N LEU A 927 7.00 22.96 -39.38
CA LEU A 927 8.30 23.38 -38.86
C LEU A 927 9.38 22.42 -39.33
N ASN A 928 10.49 22.94 -39.82
CA ASN A 928 11.67 22.19 -40.27
C ASN A 928 12.89 22.56 -39.42
N SER A 929 13.85 21.63 -39.33
CA SER A 929 15.12 21.90 -38.64
C SER A 929 15.80 23.14 -39.22
N GLY A 930 16.18 24.08 -38.36
CA GLY A 930 16.73 25.39 -38.70
C GLY A 930 15.74 26.55 -38.58
N ASP A 931 14.43 26.29 -38.56
CA ASP A 931 13.40 27.33 -38.45
C ASP A 931 13.54 28.12 -37.13
N VAL A 932 13.39 29.44 -37.23
CA VAL A 932 13.45 30.35 -36.08
C VAL A 932 12.04 30.68 -35.61
N LEU A 933 11.78 30.48 -34.32
CA LEU A 933 10.51 30.71 -33.65
C LEU A 933 10.63 31.93 -32.75
N HIS A 934 9.82 32.96 -33.02
CA HIS A 934 9.69 34.13 -32.18
C HIS A 934 8.56 34.01 -31.14
N ASP A 935 7.63 33.09 -31.37
CA ASP A 935 6.54 32.78 -30.46
C ASP A 935 6.79 31.46 -29.75
N PHE A 936 6.28 31.35 -28.53
CA PHE A 936 6.37 30.12 -27.75
C PHE A 936 5.46 29.06 -28.39
N PRO A 937 6.00 27.91 -28.82
CA PRO A 937 5.22 26.89 -29.52
C PRO A 937 4.14 26.29 -28.61
N SER A 938 2.98 25.94 -29.19
CA SER A 938 1.89 25.33 -28.41
C SER A 938 2.22 23.92 -27.91
N GLU A 939 3.09 23.21 -28.62
CA GLU A 939 3.43 21.81 -28.35
C GLU A 939 4.77 21.67 -27.62
N ALA A 940 4.77 21.03 -26.46
CA ALA A 940 5.99 20.79 -25.69
C ALA A 940 7.01 19.91 -26.44
N LEU A 941 6.56 19.05 -27.37
CA LEU A 941 7.43 18.25 -28.23
C LEU A 941 8.26 19.12 -29.17
N VAL A 942 7.70 20.23 -29.66
CA VAL A 942 8.47 21.21 -30.45
C VAL A 942 9.48 21.90 -29.56
N LEU A 943 9.06 22.34 -28.37
CA LEU A 943 9.91 23.00 -27.39
C LEU A 943 11.10 22.14 -26.92
N GLN A 944 10.96 20.80 -26.92
CA GLN A 944 12.06 19.87 -26.59
C GLN A 944 13.20 19.89 -27.60
N HIS A 945 12.92 20.30 -28.83
CA HIS A 945 13.91 20.46 -29.89
C HIS A 945 14.26 21.92 -30.14
N CYS A 946 13.88 22.82 -29.24
CA CYS A 946 14.25 24.22 -29.31
C CYS A 946 15.53 24.49 -28.52
N GLU A 947 16.45 25.21 -29.15
CA GLU A 947 17.61 25.83 -28.51
C GLU A 947 17.55 27.36 -28.71
N PRO A 948 18.34 28.16 -27.99
CA PRO A 948 18.36 29.61 -28.21
C PRO A 948 18.88 29.93 -29.62
N ALA A 949 18.05 30.55 -30.47
CA ALA A 949 18.50 31.05 -31.78
C ALA A 949 19.28 32.35 -31.64
N GLU A 950 18.81 33.22 -30.75
CA GLU A 950 19.37 34.54 -30.49
C GLU A 950 19.46 34.75 -28.98
N LEU A 951 20.67 35.11 -28.52
CA LEU A 951 20.99 35.49 -27.16
C LEU A 951 21.58 36.90 -27.19
N ILE A 952 20.86 37.88 -26.66
CA ILE A 952 21.41 39.23 -26.49
C ILE A 952 22.39 39.21 -25.31
N SER A 953 23.57 39.82 -25.49
CA SER A 953 24.56 39.95 -24.43
C SER A 953 24.43 41.32 -23.77
N LEU A 954 24.33 41.33 -22.44
CA LEU A 954 24.19 42.52 -21.62
C LEU A 954 25.34 42.57 -20.61
N GLU A 955 25.78 43.77 -20.24
CA GLU A 955 26.77 43.93 -19.18
C GLU A 955 26.17 43.52 -17.83
N GLY A 956 26.97 42.80 -17.02
CA GLY A 956 26.63 42.52 -15.63
C GLY A 956 27.15 43.60 -14.68
N TRP A 957 27.07 43.34 -13.38
CA TRP A 957 27.51 44.27 -12.34
C TRP A 957 28.11 43.50 -11.17
N SER A 958 29.02 44.11 -10.41
CA SER A 958 29.73 43.46 -9.30
C SER A 958 29.19 43.89 -7.93
N GLU A 959 28.46 45.00 -7.85
CA GLU A 959 27.93 45.55 -6.61
C GLU A 959 26.85 44.64 -5.97
N ASP A 960 26.88 44.53 -4.64
CA ASP A 960 25.78 43.94 -3.88
C ASP A 960 24.62 44.95 -3.76
N ILE A 961 23.54 44.66 -4.48
CA ILE A 961 22.34 45.51 -4.54
C ILE A 961 21.31 45.18 -3.46
N SER A 962 21.58 44.21 -2.56
CA SER A 962 20.59 43.70 -1.60
C SER A 962 20.13 44.72 -0.55
N GLN A 963 20.89 45.78 -0.36
CA GLN A 963 20.60 46.87 0.58
C GLN A 963 19.87 48.05 -0.08
N TYR A 964 19.69 48.02 -1.41
CA TYR A 964 19.09 49.14 -2.14
C TYR A 964 17.57 49.14 -1.98
N LYS A 965 16.99 50.34 -1.84
CA LYS A 965 15.56 50.54 -1.57
C LYS A 965 14.83 51.33 -2.66
N HIS A 966 15.58 52.00 -3.55
CA HIS A 966 15.04 52.84 -4.60
C HIS A 966 15.68 52.53 -5.96
N TYR A 967 14.90 52.62 -7.03
CA TYR A 967 15.35 52.33 -8.41
C TYR A 967 16.59 53.10 -8.82
N ASN A 968 16.69 54.37 -8.44
CA ASN A 968 17.82 55.23 -8.81
C ASN A 968 19.15 54.74 -8.26
N GLN A 969 19.15 53.93 -7.20
CA GLN A 969 20.35 53.34 -6.60
C GLN A 969 20.89 52.15 -7.41
N LEU A 970 20.09 51.52 -8.28
CA LEU A 970 20.55 50.38 -9.07
C LEU A 970 21.70 50.79 -10.03
N PRO A 971 22.69 49.91 -10.23
CA PRO A 971 23.75 50.10 -11.22
C PRO A 971 23.18 50.31 -12.63
N GLY A 972 23.90 51.05 -13.47
CA GLY A 972 23.55 51.25 -14.89
C GLY A 972 23.24 49.94 -15.63
N PRO A 973 24.13 48.91 -15.54
CA PRO A 973 23.89 47.60 -16.15
C PRO A 973 22.62 46.90 -15.65
N ALA A 974 22.30 46.98 -14.36
CA ALA A 974 21.07 46.40 -13.81
C ALA A 974 19.81 47.10 -14.35
N LYS A 975 19.84 48.44 -14.50
CA LYS A 975 18.75 49.20 -15.12
C LYS A 975 18.60 48.86 -16.59
N ALA A 976 19.71 48.72 -17.32
CA ALA A 976 19.71 48.32 -18.72
C ALA A 976 19.15 46.89 -18.90
N TYR A 977 19.46 45.98 -17.98
CA TYR A 977 18.91 44.62 -17.98
C TYR A 977 17.38 44.60 -17.83
N LEU A 978 16.84 45.35 -16.86
CA LEU A 978 15.39 45.49 -16.68
C LEU A 978 14.72 46.12 -17.91
N LYS A 979 15.34 47.16 -18.49
CA LYS A 979 14.84 47.79 -19.71
C LYS A 979 14.83 46.83 -20.89
N ALA A 980 15.88 46.00 -21.04
CA ALA A 980 15.94 44.98 -22.08
C ALA A 980 14.82 43.92 -21.91
N ILE A 981 14.48 43.56 -20.67
CA ILE A 981 13.32 42.68 -20.41
C ILE A 981 12.05 43.35 -20.97
N GLU A 982 11.77 44.61 -20.64
CA GLU A 982 10.58 45.32 -21.14
C GLU A 982 10.56 45.40 -22.68
N GLU A 983 11.68 45.82 -23.28
CA GLU A 983 11.80 46.00 -24.73
C GLU A 983 11.59 44.70 -25.51
N HIS A 984 12.10 43.57 -25.01
CA HIS A 984 12.02 42.28 -25.72
C HIS A 984 10.82 41.43 -25.34
N THR A 985 10.10 41.74 -24.24
CA THR A 985 8.93 40.96 -23.81
C THR A 985 7.60 41.69 -23.94
N GLY A 986 7.61 43.02 -24.07
CA GLY A 986 6.41 43.83 -23.94
C GLY A 986 5.80 43.81 -22.53
N LEU A 987 6.49 43.24 -21.54
CA LEU A 987 6.11 43.36 -20.14
C LEU A 987 6.30 44.80 -19.67
N LYS A 988 5.49 45.20 -18.68
CA LYS A 988 5.65 46.43 -17.93
C LYS A 988 6.12 46.08 -16.52
N ILE A 989 7.39 46.32 -16.21
CA ILE A 989 7.94 45.97 -14.90
C ILE A 989 7.58 47.06 -13.90
N THR A 990 6.76 46.73 -12.92
CA THR A 990 6.27 47.71 -11.93
C THR A 990 7.01 47.65 -10.61
N ALA A 991 7.68 46.53 -10.32
CA ALA A 991 8.50 46.38 -9.13
C ALA A 991 9.61 45.34 -9.33
N VAL A 992 10.65 45.44 -8.49
CA VAL A 992 11.77 44.51 -8.46
C VAL A 992 12.13 44.12 -7.02
N SER A 993 12.54 42.86 -6.83
CA SER A 993 13.07 42.33 -5.57
C SER A 993 14.57 42.15 -5.67
N VAL A 994 15.30 42.68 -4.69
CA VAL A 994 16.77 42.57 -4.55
C VAL A 994 17.19 41.73 -3.34
N GLY A 995 16.30 40.88 -2.81
CA GLY A 995 16.66 39.89 -1.81
C GLY A 995 15.44 39.12 -1.28
N PRO A 996 15.60 38.28 -0.25
CA PRO A 996 14.51 37.46 0.29
C PRO A 996 13.52 38.21 1.20
N GLU A 997 13.93 39.31 1.85
CA GLU A 997 13.13 40.02 2.85
C GLU A 997 12.11 40.99 2.22
N ARG A 998 10.95 41.19 2.87
CA ARG A 998 9.88 42.06 2.37
C ARG A 998 10.35 43.51 2.10
N ASN A 999 11.22 44.04 2.95
CA ASN A 999 11.78 45.39 2.85
C ASN A 999 12.76 45.57 1.66
N GLN A 1000 13.14 44.49 0.98
CA GLN A 1000 13.99 44.47 -0.22
C GLN A 1000 13.17 44.45 -1.53
N MET A 1001 11.94 44.97 -1.47
CA MET A 1001 11.09 45.24 -2.64
C MET A 1001 11.21 46.70 -3.02
N MET A 1002 11.31 47.00 -4.32
CA MET A 1002 11.38 48.36 -4.84
C MET A 1002 10.35 48.55 -5.94
N SER A 1003 9.52 49.58 -5.82
CA SER A 1003 8.62 49.99 -6.91
C SER A 1003 9.41 50.74 -7.99
N LEU A 1004 9.01 50.57 -9.24
CA LEU A 1004 9.58 51.26 -10.39
C LEU A 1004 8.68 52.44 -10.81
N PRO A 1005 9.27 53.50 -11.42
CA PRO A 1005 8.53 54.68 -11.88
C PRO A 1005 7.44 54.39 -12.91
#